data_AF-A0AAJ2WH90-F1
#
_entry.id   AF-A0AAJ2WH90-F1
#
_cell.length_a   1.000
_cell.length_b   1.000
_cell.length_c   1.000
_cell.angle_alpha   90.00
_cell.angle_beta   90.00
_cell.angle_gamma   90.00
#
_symmetry.space_group_name_H-M   'P 1'
#
loop_
_entity.id
_entity.type
_entity.pdbx_description
1 polymer ?
#
loop_
_entity_poly.entity_id
_entity_poly.type
_entity_poly.pdbx_seq_one_letter_code
_entity_poly.pdbx_strand_id
1 'polypeptide(L)'
;MKSLLKDVKRKSWLMAGLLILVLVSVLGWMMPVKAADNKTAIAVKVVYTIENKVVPAQGINENYDEFLLASYTTKLVAADGTSASQAIIDKSQAKLVPMYPESTIQNPLMFSGLESKAYDFSGAIPALLNQYLIEYDEALAGNYQLTYWYEEERTPLAGKDFEANMPSLSYNGNTTVPDGAKQEALISSAEKLIQDSLVYRLPSTVSGQDAVFGTTTQAYGSWLIFTAARADYTPHSGFYAECYDAFVQKYQKSDKKDAQGKPLNEGFDANEVAKDALAITAMGYDARNVGGYNLIEMLTNGKNPSDGYFVKQVSEFAIDSYNYLPNRGHAYIHELAAKALAGSVTHVDPLIDMYIMEFQPIAAFYDPNAKDGDEFYDVKQAMETVFIPYFSRIQGYTGLFYSGIDYNNAWSNAQSFIMLGTADVDLFQTAFIKNGYSLLDILTDKNESFSADEGQIARGYEAIVRAYRNQNKLFDCTDVSNSTVKVNDAIRALPEASAITAANKAAAQQGLDAVDAVLGSLNLTASQKSNIDMTKYNAVKAKVEATEDPADPVEPTVPTVNCLYRTHIQNDGWEKEFKANGKMSGTAGRSLRLEGIEVKLQGDADLGIEYKTHIENIGWEDAWKANGDMSGTKGQGLRLEAIDIKLTGADADKFDVYYRVHAQNSGWLNWAKNGDSAGTAGFGYRLEGIKIVVVPKGETPPAVEAGTNDLAFINNN
;
A
#
# COMPACT_ATOMS: atom_id res chain seq x y z
N MET A 1 8.08 -46.93 -66.72
CA MET A 1 8.24 -46.24 -68.01
C MET A 1 7.94 -44.77 -67.72
N LYS A 2 8.91 -44.00 -67.22
CA LYS A 2 10.14 -43.55 -67.90
C LYS A 2 9.82 -42.69 -69.13
N SER A 3 10.56 -41.58 -69.20
CA SER A 3 10.73 -40.66 -70.34
C SER A 3 9.55 -39.72 -70.53
N LEU A 4 9.70 -38.39 -70.65
CA LEU A 4 10.82 -37.50 -70.84
C LEU A 4 10.43 -36.16 -70.20
N LEU A 5 11.30 -35.54 -69.40
CA LEU A 5 11.44 -34.07 -69.23
C LEU A 5 12.65 -33.75 -68.32
N LYS A 6 13.76 -34.46 -68.58
CA LYS A 6 15.13 -34.12 -68.19
C LYS A 6 15.96 -34.24 -69.47
N ASP A 7 16.21 -33.10 -70.10
CA ASP A 7 17.16 -32.82 -71.20
C ASP A 7 16.63 -31.52 -71.83
N VAL A 8 17.26 -30.34 -71.78
CA VAL A 8 18.67 -30.03 -71.90
C VAL A 8 18.91 -28.61 -71.34
N LYS A 9 19.67 -28.51 -70.24
CA LYS A 9 20.62 -27.40 -70.05
C LYS A 9 21.65 -27.50 -71.18
N ARG A 10 21.59 -26.64 -72.19
CA ARG A 10 22.69 -26.26 -73.13
C ARG A 10 22.12 -25.51 -74.32
N LYS A 11 22.00 -24.18 -74.22
CA LYS A 11 22.26 -23.18 -75.28
C LYS A 11 21.70 -21.80 -74.86
N SER A 12 22.45 -21.13 -74.00
CA SER A 12 22.54 -19.64 -73.97
C SER A 12 23.70 -19.15 -73.08
N TRP A 13 24.30 -20.03 -72.27
CA TRP A 13 25.53 -19.75 -71.50
C TRP A 13 26.85 -20.02 -72.26
N LEU A 14 26.87 -19.88 -73.59
CA LEU A 14 28.08 -20.14 -74.39
C LEU A 14 28.29 -19.17 -75.58
N MET A 15 27.65 -18.00 -75.57
CA MET A 15 27.89 -16.95 -76.59
C MET A 15 28.09 -15.52 -76.08
N ALA A 16 28.18 -15.28 -74.76
CA ALA A 16 28.48 -13.94 -74.23
C ALA A 16 29.84 -13.83 -73.52
N GLY A 17 30.55 -14.95 -73.36
CA GLY A 17 31.86 -15.02 -72.70
C GLY A 17 32.95 -15.49 -73.63
N LEU A 18 33.17 -14.82 -74.77
CA LEU A 18 34.47 -14.78 -75.47
C LEU A 18 34.46 -13.80 -76.65
N LEU A 19 34.08 -12.54 -76.41
CA LEU A 19 34.50 -11.45 -77.29
C LEU A 19 34.78 -10.17 -76.48
N ILE A 20 35.58 -10.37 -75.43
CA ILE A 20 36.68 -9.45 -75.16
C ILE A 20 37.62 -9.55 -76.38
N LEU A 21 38.26 -8.44 -76.75
CA LEU A 21 39.16 -8.25 -77.90
C LEU A 21 38.49 -7.80 -79.20
N VAL A 22 37.90 -6.60 -79.17
CA VAL A 22 38.40 -5.53 -80.04
C VAL A 22 38.39 -4.21 -79.26
N LEU A 23 39.58 -3.63 -79.11
CA LEU A 23 39.88 -2.22 -78.79
C LEU A 23 39.71 -1.73 -77.33
N VAL A 24 40.77 -1.99 -76.55
CA VAL A 24 41.30 -0.98 -75.62
C VAL A 24 42.10 0.04 -76.44
N SER A 25 41.63 1.29 -76.49
CA SER A 25 42.40 2.53 -76.72
C SER A 25 41.36 3.66 -76.78
N VAL A 26 41.27 4.66 -75.90
CA VAL A 26 42.31 5.47 -75.28
C VAL A 26 41.72 6.11 -74.01
N LEU A 27 42.59 6.26 -73.00
CA LEU A 27 42.41 6.97 -71.74
C LEU A 27 41.69 8.33 -71.85
N GLY A 28 40.83 8.59 -70.86
CA GLY A 28 40.46 9.92 -70.42
C GLY A 28 39.88 9.83 -69.00
N TRP A 29 40.63 10.33 -68.02
CA TRP A 29 40.24 10.38 -66.61
C TRP A 29 38.85 10.98 -66.39
N MET A 30 37.98 10.27 -65.68
CA MET A 30 37.07 10.88 -64.71
C MET A 30 37.00 9.96 -63.49
N MET A 31 37.46 10.48 -62.35
CA MET A 31 37.25 9.90 -61.02
C MET A 31 35.74 9.64 -60.80
N PRO A 32 35.34 8.74 -59.88
CA PRO A 32 33.95 8.64 -59.50
C PRO A 32 33.51 10.02 -59.00
N VAL A 33 32.49 10.61 -59.63
CA VAL A 33 31.71 11.65 -58.95
C VAL A 33 31.02 10.89 -57.83
N LYS A 34 31.63 10.91 -56.63
CA LYS A 34 30.87 10.82 -55.39
C LYS A 34 29.79 11.89 -55.53
N ALA A 35 28.55 11.49 -55.76
CA ALA A 35 27.44 12.37 -55.45
C ALA A 35 27.66 12.79 -54.00
N ALA A 36 27.85 14.08 -53.77
CA ALA A 36 27.94 14.61 -52.43
C ALA A 36 26.65 14.19 -51.71
N ASP A 37 26.76 13.56 -50.54
CA ASP A 37 25.65 13.28 -49.64
C ASP A 37 25.11 14.61 -49.07
N ASN A 38 24.57 15.48 -49.92
CA ASN A 38 23.92 16.75 -49.55
C ASN A 38 22.47 16.50 -49.10
N LYS A 39 22.28 15.50 -48.25
CA LYS A 39 20.99 15.26 -47.59
C LYS A 39 20.97 16.07 -46.30
N THR A 40 19.99 16.95 -46.16
CA THR A 40 19.72 17.63 -44.87
C THR A 40 18.41 17.08 -44.33
N ALA A 41 18.48 16.43 -43.18
CA ALA A 41 17.33 15.87 -42.50
C ALA A 41 16.71 16.92 -41.58
N ILE A 42 15.42 17.18 -41.74
CA ILE A 42 14.68 18.06 -40.83
C ILE A 42 13.74 17.19 -40.00
N ALA A 43 14.01 17.13 -38.70
CA ALA A 43 13.09 16.51 -37.76
C ALA A 43 11.85 17.39 -37.61
N VAL A 44 10.67 16.79 -37.73
CA VAL A 44 9.38 17.48 -37.58
C VAL A 44 8.62 16.96 -36.37
N LYS A 45 7.86 17.84 -35.72
CA LYS A 45 6.84 17.50 -34.73
C LYS A 45 5.47 17.90 -35.25
N VAL A 46 4.44 17.11 -34.96
CA VAL A 46 3.05 17.43 -35.26
C VAL A 46 2.49 18.21 -34.08
N VAL A 47 2.04 19.42 -34.32
CA VAL A 47 1.27 20.21 -33.36
C VAL A 47 -0.20 20.03 -33.68
N TYR A 48 -0.95 19.60 -32.67
CA TYR A 48 -2.41 19.52 -32.72
C TYR A 48 -2.96 20.79 -32.09
N THR A 49 -3.75 21.54 -32.84
CA THR A 49 -4.49 22.68 -32.31
C THR A 49 -5.96 22.32 -32.26
N ILE A 50 -6.49 22.12 -31.07
CA ILE A 50 -7.94 22.02 -30.87
C ILE A 50 -8.51 23.43 -31.06
N GLU A 51 -9.45 23.58 -31.98
CA GLU A 51 -10.11 24.84 -32.24
C GLU A 51 -11.07 25.16 -31.08
N ASN A 52 -11.07 26.43 -30.66
CA ASN A 52 -12.00 26.91 -29.65
C ASN A 52 -13.44 26.80 -30.16
N LYS A 53 -14.25 25.97 -29.51
CA LYS A 53 -15.67 25.85 -29.80
C LYS A 53 -16.49 26.79 -28.93
N VAL A 54 -17.14 27.78 -29.55
CA VAL A 54 -18.09 28.66 -28.86
C VAL A 54 -19.41 27.90 -28.70
N VAL A 55 -19.72 27.46 -27.48
CA VAL A 55 -20.99 26.80 -27.16
C VAL A 55 -21.99 27.85 -26.68
N PRO A 56 -23.06 28.18 -27.42
CA PRO A 56 -24.08 29.07 -26.93
C PRO A 56 -24.86 28.43 -25.77
N ALA A 57 -25.30 29.23 -24.79
CA ALA A 57 -26.07 28.74 -23.64
C ALA A 57 -27.40 28.06 -24.03
N GLN A 58 -27.92 28.35 -25.23
CA GLN A 58 -29.17 27.80 -25.75
C GLN A 58 -28.91 26.46 -26.43
N GLY A 59 -29.60 25.40 -25.98
CA GLY A 59 -29.51 24.06 -26.58
C GLY A 59 -28.40 23.15 -26.03
N ILE A 60 -27.62 23.60 -25.02
CA ILE A 60 -26.53 22.81 -24.42
C ILE A 60 -26.99 21.45 -23.85
N ASN A 61 -28.23 21.39 -23.36
CA ASN A 61 -28.85 20.18 -22.82
C ASN A 61 -29.52 19.31 -23.90
N GLU A 62 -29.82 19.87 -25.07
CA GLU A 62 -30.58 19.21 -26.12
C GLU A 62 -29.67 18.60 -27.20
N ASN A 63 -28.48 19.18 -27.39
CA ASN A 63 -27.49 18.76 -28.39
C ASN A 63 -26.10 18.56 -27.77
N TYR A 64 -26.04 18.04 -26.54
CA TYR A 64 -24.78 17.87 -25.80
C TYR A 64 -23.73 17.08 -26.59
N ASP A 65 -24.14 16.07 -27.35
CA ASP A 65 -23.26 15.28 -28.23
C ASP A 65 -22.55 16.12 -29.28
N GLU A 66 -23.22 17.12 -29.85
CA GLU A 66 -22.58 18.03 -30.82
C GLU A 66 -21.50 18.86 -30.12
N PHE A 67 -21.68 19.23 -28.86
CA PHE A 67 -20.71 20.02 -28.09
C PHE A 67 -19.49 19.21 -27.62
N LEU A 68 -19.59 17.87 -27.58
CA LEU A 68 -18.47 16.95 -27.32
C LEU A 68 -17.49 16.86 -28.52
N LEU A 69 -17.91 17.25 -29.72
CA LEU A 69 -17.08 17.19 -30.92
C LEU A 69 -16.08 18.36 -30.96
N ALA A 70 -14.81 18.06 -30.63
CA ALA A 70 -13.69 18.95 -30.82
C ALA A 70 -13.28 19.01 -32.31
N SER A 71 -13.23 20.22 -32.88
CA SER A 71 -12.56 20.43 -34.16
C SER A 71 -11.07 20.59 -33.90
N TYR A 72 -10.23 19.91 -34.67
CA TYR A 72 -8.79 19.97 -34.52
C TYR A 72 -8.15 20.30 -35.85
N THR A 73 -7.09 21.10 -35.80
CA THR A 73 -6.18 21.33 -36.91
C THR A 73 -4.83 20.72 -36.57
N THR A 74 -4.13 20.24 -37.58
CA THR A 74 -2.78 19.72 -37.43
C THR A 74 -1.81 20.63 -38.18
N LYS A 75 -0.67 20.92 -37.56
CA LYS A 75 0.42 21.67 -38.16
C LYS A 75 1.72 20.91 -37.99
N LEU A 76 2.51 20.82 -39.04
CA LEU A 76 3.89 20.38 -38.94
C LEU A 76 4.76 21.55 -38.50
N VAL A 77 5.56 21.34 -37.46
CA VAL A 77 6.57 22.31 -37.07
C VAL A 77 7.95 21.67 -36.96
N ALA A 78 8.99 22.47 -37.17
CA ALA A 78 10.35 22.01 -37.04
C ALA A 78 10.64 21.63 -35.59
N ALA A 79 11.12 20.41 -35.35
CA ALA A 79 11.46 19.93 -34.02
C ALA A 79 12.66 20.69 -33.42
N ASP A 80 13.54 21.23 -34.27
CA ASP A 80 14.66 22.09 -33.87
C ASP A 80 14.23 23.52 -33.49
N GLY A 81 12.96 23.89 -33.71
CA GLY A 81 12.40 25.21 -33.40
C GLY A 81 12.90 26.36 -34.29
N THR A 82 13.67 26.08 -35.35
CA THR A 82 14.29 27.13 -36.18
C THR A 82 13.35 27.61 -37.29
N SER A 83 13.38 28.92 -37.56
CA SER A 83 12.57 29.53 -38.64
C SER A 83 12.98 29.06 -40.04
N ALA A 84 14.24 28.63 -40.20
CA ALA A 84 14.74 28.10 -41.47
C ALA A 84 14.15 26.72 -41.79
N SER A 85 14.17 25.80 -40.82
CA SER A 85 13.55 24.47 -40.94
C SER A 85 12.03 24.58 -41.10
N GLN A 86 11.39 25.50 -40.37
CA GLN A 86 9.95 25.75 -40.52
C GLN A 86 9.58 26.26 -41.92
N ALA A 87 10.38 27.16 -42.50
CA ALA A 87 10.12 27.70 -43.84
C ALA A 87 10.20 26.63 -44.94
N ILE A 88 11.00 25.58 -44.74
CA ILE A 88 11.10 24.44 -45.66
C ILE A 88 9.84 23.56 -45.53
N ILE A 89 9.41 23.28 -44.29
CA ILE A 89 8.16 22.56 -44.00
C ILE A 89 6.95 23.28 -44.61
N ASP A 90 6.82 24.59 -44.39
CA ASP A 90 5.70 25.39 -44.90
C ASP A 90 5.66 25.42 -46.44
N LYS A 91 6.83 25.46 -47.10
CA LYS A 91 6.95 25.43 -48.57
C LYS A 91 6.64 24.06 -49.19
N SER A 92 6.85 22.97 -48.45
CA SER A 92 6.58 21.60 -48.92
C SER A 92 5.09 21.34 -49.17
N GLN A 93 4.20 22.16 -48.60
CA GLN A 93 2.75 21.95 -48.58
C GLN A 93 2.29 20.63 -47.97
N ALA A 94 3.17 19.89 -47.28
CA ALA A 94 2.85 18.65 -46.60
C ALA A 94 1.83 18.90 -45.48
N LYS A 95 0.72 18.17 -45.50
CA LYS A 95 -0.34 18.22 -44.48
C LYS A 95 -0.79 16.81 -44.12
N LEU A 96 -1.17 16.58 -42.87
CA LEU A 96 -1.85 15.35 -42.46
C LEU A 96 -3.33 15.42 -42.88
N VAL A 97 -3.81 14.41 -43.58
CA VAL A 97 -5.20 14.23 -44.01
C VAL A 97 -5.72 12.85 -43.60
N PRO A 98 -7.03 12.68 -43.33
CA PRO A 98 -7.61 11.37 -43.04
C PRO A 98 -7.46 10.41 -44.23
N MET A 99 -7.08 9.16 -43.96
CA MET A 99 -6.94 8.13 -45.01
C MET A 99 -8.30 7.67 -45.58
N TYR A 100 -9.39 7.82 -44.81
CA TYR A 100 -10.76 7.44 -45.19
C TYR A 100 -11.79 8.48 -44.73
N PRO A 101 -12.05 9.54 -45.51
CA PRO A 101 -12.89 10.66 -45.07
C PRO A 101 -14.40 10.35 -44.97
N GLU A 102 -14.88 9.20 -45.46
CA GLU A 102 -16.31 8.85 -45.47
C GLU A 102 -16.71 7.70 -44.51
N SER A 103 -15.80 7.19 -43.67
CA SER A 103 -16.12 6.12 -42.69
C SER A 103 -16.33 6.65 -41.26
N THR A 104 -17.21 6.00 -40.49
CA THR A 104 -17.45 6.30 -39.05
C THR A 104 -16.29 5.96 -38.13
N ILE A 105 -15.25 5.27 -38.63
CA ILE A 105 -13.97 5.04 -37.93
C ILE A 105 -12.97 6.08 -38.46
N GLN A 106 -12.59 7.05 -37.63
CA GLN A 106 -11.53 8.02 -37.93
C GLN A 106 -10.20 7.61 -37.28
N ASN A 107 -9.36 6.88 -38.03
CA ASN A 107 -7.91 7.14 -38.25
C ASN A 107 -7.21 5.85 -38.66
N PRO A 108 -6.43 5.92 -39.76
CA PRO A 108 -5.12 6.60 -39.75
C PRO A 108 -5.08 7.87 -40.63
N LEU A 109 -4.12 8.75 -40.34
CA LEU A 109 -3.80 9.95 -41.13
C LEU A 109 -2.70 9.63 -42.17
N MET A 110 -2.77 10.22 -43.37
CA MET A 110 -1.75 10.19 -44.42
C MET A 110 -1.31 11.60 -44.80
N PHE A 111 -0.12 11.80 -45.39
CA PHE A 111 0.27 13.12 -45.88
C PHE A 111 -0.31 13.38 -47.29
N SER A 112 -0.97 14.52 -47.48
CA SER A 112 -1.37 14.99 -48.82
C SER A 112 -0.25 15.81 -49.46
N GLY A 113 0.06 15.55 -50.74
CA GLY A 113 1.04 16.33 -51.52
C GLY A 113 2.41 15.67 -51.71
N LEU A 114 2.59 14.43 -51.26
CA LEU A 114 3.82 13.63 -51.41
C LEU A 114 3.43 12.19 -51.82
N GLU A 115 4.13 11.58 -52.78
CA GLU A 115 3.85 10.19 -53.21
C GLU A 115 4.23 9.19 -52.09
N SER A 116 3.27 8.36 -51.66
CA SER A 116 3.52 7.23 -50.77
C SER A 116 2.99 5.92 -51.37
N LYS A 117 3.66 4.79 -51.10
CA LYS A 117 3.13 3.45 -51.41
C LYS A 117 2.29 2.99 -50.22
N ALA A 118 1.06 2.56 -50.51
CA ALA A 118 0.04 2.16 -49.53
C ALA A 118 0.50 1.01 -48.61
N TYR A 119 0.28 1.15 -47.30
CA TYR A 119 0.37 0.09 -46.31
C TYR A 119 -0.66 0.31 -45.17
N ASP A 120 -1.05 -0.79 -44.53
CA ASP A 120 -2.09 -0.94 -43.49
C ASP A 120 -1.55 -0.60 -42.08
N PHE A 121 -2.32 0.17 -41.30
CA PHE A 121 -1.94 0.74 -39.99
C PHE A 121 -2.72 0.17 -38.81
N SER A 122 -3.44 -0.94 -38.98
CA SER A 122 -4.26 -1.57 -37.94
C SER A 122 -3.50 -1.96 -36.64
N GLY A 123 -2.16 -2.05 -36.68
CA GLY A 123 -1.31 -2.30 -35.50
C GLY A 123 -0.42 -1.13 -35.03
N ALA A 124 -0.53 0.06 -35.63
CA ALA A 124 0.49 1.12 -35.51
C ALA A 124 0.02 2.43 -34.86
N ILE A 125 -1.25 2.56 -34.50
CA ILE A 125 -1.78 3.81 -33.91
C ILE A 125 -1.19 4.12 -32.52
N PRO A 126 -0.87 3.13 -31.66
CA PRO A 126 -0.18 3.45 -30.40
C PRO A 126 1.30 3.85 -30.60
N ALA A 127 1.87 3.76 -31.81
CA ALA A 127 3.29 4.01 -32.12
C ALA A 127 3.55 5.37 -32.80
N LEU A 128 2.55 6.23 -32.98
CA LEU A 128 2.60 7.37 -33.92
C LEU A 128 3.34 8.64 -33.43
N LEU A 129 3.87 8.70 -32.20
CA LEU A 129 4.38 9.95 -31.61
C LEU A 129 5.90 10.00 -31.35
N ASN A 130 6.73 9.27 -32.11
CA ASN A 130 8.18 9.52 -32.10
C ASN A 130 8.75 9.64 -33.53
N GLN A 131 9.04 10.90 -33.90
CA GLN A 131 9.97 11.41 -34.93
C GLN A 131 9.85 10.89 -36.39
N TYR A 132 9.49 11.79 -37.30
CA TYR A 132 9.55 11.60 -38.75
C TYR A 132 10.74 12.37 -39.36
N LEU A 133 11.44 11.76 -40.33
CA LEU A 133 12.53 12.38 -41.09
C LEU A 133 12.06 12.66 -42.52
N ILE A 134 12.01 13.92 -42.94
CA ILE A 134 11.79 14.30 -44.35
C ILE A 134 13.16 14.43 -45.01
N GLU A 135 13.45 13.62 -46.03
CA GLU A 135 14.64 13.78 -46.87
C GLU A 135 14.29 14.58 -48.14
N TYR A 136 15.04 15.65 -48.40
CA TYR A 136 14.99 16.44 -49.63
C TYR A 136 15.99 15.91 -50.65
N ASP A 137 15.54 15.63 -51.88
CA ASP A 137 16.37 15.16 -52.99
C ASP A 137 16.29 16.14 -54.18
N GLU A 138 17.40 16.82 -54.47
CA GLU A 138 17.50 17.78 -55.58
C GLU A 138 17.43 17.13 -56.98
N ALA A 139 17.60 15.80 -57.09
CA ALA A 139 17.56 15.09 -58.37
C ALA A 139 16.14 14.89 -58.92
N LEU A 140 15.09 15.12 -58.11
CA LEU A 140 13.69 14.94 -58.48
C LEU A 140 12.88 16.21 -58.20
N ALA A 141 13.16 17.27 -58.98
CA ALA A 141 12.33 18.46 -59.20
C ALA A 141 11.33 18.84 -58.06
N GLY A 142 11.83 19.05 -56.83
CA GLY A 142 11.03 19.62 -55.73
C GLY A 142 10.19 18.64 -54.89
N ASN A 143 10.45 17.33 -54.93
CA ASN A 143 9.70 16.33 -54.14
C ASN A 143 10.51 15.75 -52.96
N TYR A 144 9.80 15.25 -51.92
CA TYR A 144 10.38 14.76 -50.64
C TYR A 144 9.99 13.29 -50.35
N GLN A 145 10.84 12.51 -49.64
CA GLN A 145 10.64 11.08 -49.31
C GLN A 145 10.76 10.77 -47.79
N LEU A 146 10.12 9.71 -47.28
CA LEU A 146 10.03 9.30 -45.85
C LEU A 146 10.54 7.85 -45.58
N THR A 147 11.19 7.56 -44.42
CA THR A 147 11.67 6.20 -43.98
C THR A 147 11.62 5.98 -42.42
N TYR A 148 11.59 4.74 -41.87
CA TYR A 148 11.21 4.37 -40.45
C TYR A 148 12.10 3.31 -39.70
N TRP A 149 12.11 3.28 -38.33
CA TRP A 149 12.79 2.31 -37.40
C TRP A 149 12.00 1.99 -36.07
N TYR A 150 12.16 0.80 -35.45
CA TYR A 150 11.35 0.22 -34.33
C TYR A 150 12.18 -0.22 -33.07
N GLU A 151 11.50 -0.34 -31.90
CA GLU A 151 11.76 -1.07 -30.62
C GLU A 151 11.92 -0.30 -29.28
N GLU A 152 11.02 -0.70 -28.34
CA GLU A 152 11.06 -0.78 -26.85
C GLU A 152 11.22 0.47 -25.94
N GLU A 153 10.49 0.40 -24.80
CA GLU A 153 10.41 1.34 -23.65
C GLU A 153 9.46 2.56 -23.78
N ARG A 154 8.43 2.61 -22.91
CA ARG A 154 7.48 3.73 -22.82
C ARG A 154 7.46 4.32 -21.42
N THR A 155 7.59 5.64 -21.35
CA THR A 155 7.35 6.50 -20.18
C THR A 155 6.28 7.53 -20.58
N PRO A 156 5.35 7.96 -19.70
CA PRO A 156 4.47 9.08 -20.01
C PRO A 156 5.28 10.36 -20.24
N LEU A 157 5.00 11.04 -21.36
CA LEU A 157 5.60 12.31 -21.72
C LEU A 157 4.97 13.44 -20.89
N ALA A 158 5.61 13.79 -19.77
CA ALA A 158 5.50 15.12 -19.20
C ALA A 158 6.58 16.00 -19.88
N GLY A 159 6.20 16.79 -20.88
CA GLY A 159 7.17 17.60 -21.62
C GLY A 159 6.54 18.77 -22.35
N LYS A 160 7.29 19.88 -22.41
CA LYS A 160 6.97 21.15 -23.09
C LYS A 160 6.81 21.04 -24.62
N ASP A 161 6.78 19.83 -25.16
CA ASP A 161 6.77 19.54 -26.61
C ASP A 161 5.36 19.26 -27.16
N PHE A 162 4.36 19.18 -26.29
CA PHE A 162 2.94 19.10 -26.64
C PHE A 162 2.26 20.44 -26.32
N GLU A 163 2.10 21.31 -27.32
CA GLU A 163 1.18 22.45 -27.23
C GLU A 163 -0.16 22.05 -27.87
N ALA A 164 -1.03 21.42 -27.09
CA ALA A 164 -2.45 21.42 -27.41
C ALA A 164 -3.05 22.71 -26.84
N ASN A 165 -3.64 23.55 -27.70
CA ASN A 165 -4.51 24.61 -27.20
C ASN A 165 -5.66 23.97 -26.44
N MET A 166 -5.89 24.41 -25.20
CA MET A 166 -7.07 24.03 -24.44
C MET A 166 -8.31 24.50 -25.21
N PRO A 167 -9.35 23.68 -25.43
CA PRO A 167 -10.61 24.19 -25.96
C PRO A 167 -11.11 25.27 -25.01
N SER A 168 -11.05 26.54 -25.42
CA SER A 168 -11.71 27.62 -24.71
C SER A 168 -13.19 27.55 -25.06
N LEU A 169 -13.95 26.81 -24.26
CA LEU A 169 -15.40 26.97 -24.25
C LEU A 169 -15.66 28.36 -23.68
N SER A 170 -16.16 29.27 -24.53
CA SER A 170 -16.36 30.68 -24.18
C SER A 170 -17.31 30.92 -23.00
N TYR A 171 -17.96 29.87 -22.47
CA TYR A 171 -18.82 29.92 -21.28
C TYR A 171 -18.18 29.43 -19.98
N ASN A 172 -16.95 28.88 -20.00
CA ASN A 172 -16.27 28.30 -18.81
C ASN A 172 -16.04 29.31 -17.65
N GLY A 173 -16.44 30.57 -17.80
CA GLY A 173 -16.31 31.61 -16.79
C GLY A 173 -17.44 31.65 -15.74
N ASN A 174 -18.56 30.94 -15.92
CA ASN A 174 -19.56 30.85 -14.85
C ASN A 174 -19.12 29.82 -13.81
N THR A 175 -18.44 30.30 -12.77
CA THR A 175 -18.01 29.50 -11.62
C THR A 175 -18.86 29.79 -10.39
N THR A 176 -20.09 30.27 -10.59
CA THR A 176 -21.03 30.59 -9.51
C THR A 176 -21.41 29.32 -8.78
N VAL A 177 -21.02 29.24 -7.52
CA VAL A 177 -21.35 28.12 -6.64
C VAL A 177 -22.87 28.06 -6.42
N PRO A 178 -23.51 26.89 -6.59
CA PRO A 178 -24.92 26.69 -6.24
C PRO A 178 -25.20 27.14 -4.80
N ASP A 179 -26.36 27.76 -4.56
CA ASP A 179 -26.78 28.05 -3.18
C ASP A 179 -27.04 26.76 -2.40
N GLY A 180 -27.10 26.85 -1.06
CA GLY A 180 -27.26 25.68 -0.20
C GLY A 180 -28.53 24.86 -0.51
N ALA A 181 -29.61 25.49 -0.97
CA ALA A 181 -30.83 24.77 -1.34
C ALA A 181 -30.63 23.92 -2.59
N LYS A 182 -29.92 24.43 -3.61
CA LYS A 182 -29.55 23.66 -4.80
C LYS A 182 -28.54 22.57 -4.47
N GLN A 183 -27.55 22.83 -3.61
CA GLN A 183 -26.57 21.82 -3.17
C GLN A 183 -27.28 20.63 -2.51
N GLU A 184 -28.17 20.90 -1.55
CA GLU A 184 -28.97 19.87 -0.89
C GLU A 184 -29.82 19.06 -1.88
N ALA A 185 -30.47 19.73 -2.84
CA ALA A 185 -31.27 19.04 -3.84
C ALA A 185 -30.44 18.08 -4.71
N LEU A 186 -29.23 18.49 -5.12
CA LEU A 186 -28.30 17.66 -5.89
C LEU A 186 -27.84 16.43 -5.09
N ILE A 187 -27.50 16.63 -3.81
CA ILE A 187 -27.10 15.54 -2.92
C ILE A 187 -28.25 14.55 -2.71
N SER A 188 -29.47 15.03 -2.48
CA SER A 188 -30.65 14.16 -2.37
C SER A 188 -30.98 13.42 -3.67
N SER A 189 -30.72 14.02 -4.83
CA SER A 189 -30.82 13.31 -6.11
C SER A 189 -29.78 12.19 -6.23
N ALA A 190 -28.54 12.42 -5.77
CA ALA A 190 -27.50 11.40 -5.72
C ALA A 190 -27.85 10.27 -4.75
N GLU A 191 -28.33 10.57 -3.54
CA GLU A 191 -28.83 9.59 -2.56
C GLU A 191 -29.91 8.69 -3.18
N LYS A 192 -30.87 9.29 -3.90
CA LYS A 192 -31.91 8.54 -4.60
C LYS A 192 -31.32 7.63 -5.69
N LEU A 193 -30.38 8.12 -6.49
CA LEU A 193 -29.73 7.32 -7.55
C LEU A 193 -28.99 6.12 -6.96
N ILE A 194 -28.29 6.30 -5.84
CA ILE A 194 -27.59 5.22 -5.13
C ILE A 194 -28.58 4.12 -4.76
N GLN A 195 -29.68 4.47 -4.09
CA GLN A 195 -30.72 3.51 -3.71
C GLN A 195 -31.35 2.82 -4.93
N ASP A 196 -31.69 3.58 -5.98
CA ASP A 196 -32.27 3.06 -7.22
C ASP A 196 -31.31 2.12 -7.97
N SER A 197 -29.99 2.33 -7.85
CA SER A 197 -28.94 1.48 -8.43
C SER A 197 -28.77 0.20 -7.64
N LEU A 198 -28.78 0.29 -6.30
CA LEU A 198 -28.66 -0.86 -5.42
C LEU A 198 -29.90 -1.76 -5.47
N VAL A 199 -31.11 -1.20 -5.53
CA VAL A 199 -32.34 -1.98 -5.76
C VAL A 199 -32.30 -2.72 -7.10
N TYR A 200 -31.74 -2.09 -8.13
CA TYR A 200 -31.62 -2.70 -9.45
C TYR A 200 -30.61 -3.85 -9.46
N ARG A 201 -29.44 -3.67 -8.84
CA ARG A 201 -28.36 -4.68 -8.84
C ARG A 201 -28.47 -5.73 -7.77
N LEU A 202 -29.05 -5.41 -6.62
CA LEU A 202 -29.16 -6.27 -5.46
C LEU A 202 -30.61 -6.27 -4.96
N PRO A 203 -31.60 -6.68 -5.79
CA PRO A 203 -33.00 -6.65 -5.42
C PRO A 203 -33.28 -7.61 -4.25
N SER A 204 -34.42 -7.41 -3.57
CA SER A 204 -34.83 -8.17 -2.39
C SER A 204 -35.00 -9.69 -2.59
N THR A 205 -34.87 -10.18 -3.82
CA THR A 205 -34.90 -11.60 -4.17
C THR A 205 -33.52 -12.27 -4.15
N VAL A 206 -32.44 -11.49 -4.10
CA VAL A 206 -31.06 -12.00 -4.10
C VAL A 206 -30.70 -12.42 -2.69
N SER A 207 -30.36 -13.70 -2.50
CA SER A 207 -29.87 -14.19 -1.21
C SER A 207 -28.45 -13.69 -0.94
N GLY A 208 -28.03 -13.66 0.33
CA GLY A 208 -26.64 -13.34 0.66
C GLY A 208 -25.64 -14.36 0.09
N GLN A 209 -26.07 -15.61 -0.10
CA GLN A 209 -25.25 -16.64 -0.75
C GLN A 209 -25.02 -16.32 -2.23
N ASP A 210 -26.06 -15.93 -2.96
CA ASP A 210 -25.96 -15.52 -4.36
C ASP A 210 -25.14 -14.23 -4.50
N ALA A 211 -25.26 -13.29 -3.56
CA ALA A 211 -24.47 -12.07 -3.56
C ALA A 211 -22.96 -12.34 -3.45
N VAL A 212 -22.56 -13.31 -2.63
CA VAL A 212 -21.14 -13.66 -2.42
C VAL A 212 -20.59 -14.55 -3.54
N PHE A 213 -21.34 -15.57 -3.97
CA PHE A 213 -20.85 -16.55 -4.95
C PHE A 213 -21.25 -16.27 -6.40
N GLY A 214 -22.18 -15.33 -6.62
CA GLY A 214 -22.86 -15.17 -7.89
C GLY A 214 -23.89 -16.27 -8.15
N THR A 215 -24.66 -16.09 -9.22
CA THR A 215 -25.51 -17.12 -9.83
C THR A 215 -24.88 -17.60 -11.14
N THR A 216 -25.51 -18.56 -11.80
CA THR A 216 -25.11 -18.99 -13.15
C THR A 216 -25.19 -17.89 -14.20
N THR A 217 -26.00 -16.85 -13.96
CA THR A 217 -26.27 -15.78 -14.94
C THR A 217 -25.75 -14.42 -14.54
N GLN A 218 -25.37 -14.22 -13.27
CA GLN A 218 -25.00 -12.91 -12.76
C GLN A 218 -23.95 -13.03 -11.64
N ALA A 219 -22.86 -12.28 -11.77
CA ALA A 219 -21.93 -12.03 -10.67
C ALA A 219 -22.36 -10.76 -9.92
N TYR A 220 -22.19 -10.77 -8.60
CA TYR A 220 -22.41 -9.59 -7.73
C TYR A 220 -21.07 -9.22 -7.09
N GLY A 221 -20.67 -9.96 -6.06
CA GLY A 221 -19.36 -9.86 -5.44
C GLY A 221 -19.29 -8.86 -4.29
N SER A 222 -18.17 -8.91 -3.58
CA SER A 222 -17.95 -8.20 -2.30
C SER A 222 -18.00 -6.68 -2.44
N TRP A 223 -17.67 -6.16 -3.62
CA TRP A 223 -17.73 -4.74 -3.92
C TRP A 223 -19.16 -4.18 -3.87
N LEU A 224 -20.14 -4.91 -4.40
CA LEU A 224 -21.56 -4.51 -4.36
C LEU A 224 -22.11 -4.61 -2.92
N ILE A 225 -21.71 -5.65 -2.18
CA ILE A 225 -22.09 -5.83 -0.77
C ILE A 225 -21.52 -4.70 0.09
N PHE A 226 -20.25 -4.34 -0.12
CA PHE A 226 -19.61 -3.19 0.51
C PHE A 226 -20.37 -1.89 0.22
N THR A 227 -20.66 -1.61 -1.06
CA THR A 227 -21.42 -0.40 -1.44
C THR A 227 -22.79 -0.38 -0.75
N ALA A 228 -23.52 -1.50 -0.77
CA ALA A 228 -24.84 -1.60 -0.13
C ALA A 228 -24.76 -1.30 1.37
N ALA A 229 -23.79 -1.87 2.08
CA ALA A 229 -23.60 -1.66 3.50
C ALA A 229 -23.21 -0.21 3.83
N ARG A 230 -22.36 0.43 3.02
CA ARG A 230 -21.98 1.84 3.23
C ARG A 230 -23.13 2.80 2.92
N ALA A 231 -23.98 2.50 1.95
CA ALA A 231 -25.14 3.30 1.59
C ALA A 231 -26.41 2.99 2.41
N ASP A 232 -26.27 2.30 3.55
CA ASP A 232 -27.38 1.88 4.43
C ASP A 232 -28.51 1.12 3.71
N TYR A 233 -28.19 0.39 2.64
CA TYR A 233 -29.14 -0.37 1.83
C TYR A 233 -29.09 -1.86 2.17
N THR A 234 -30.19 -2.38 2.74
CA THR A 234 -30.36 -3.82 2.98
C THR A 234 -31.44 -4.40 2.06
N PRO A 235 -31.13 -5.36 1.16
CA PRO A 235 -32.10 -5.98 0.26
C PRO A 235 -33.31 -6.59 0.97
N HIS A 236 -33.07 -7.33 2.05
CA HIS A 236 -34.08 -7.91 2.93
C HIS A 236 -33.53 -8.17 4.34
N SER A 237 -34.42 -8.29 5.32
CA SER A 237 -34.02 -8.58 6.71
C SER A 237 -33.23 -9.89 6.79
N GLY A 238 -32.02 -9.83 7.36
CA GLY A 238 -31.13 -11.00 7.49
C GLY A 238 -30.08 -11.14 6.37
N PHE A 239 -30.17 -10.33 5.30
CA PHE A 239 -29.27 -10.42 4.15
C PHE A 239 -27.77 -10.42 4.50
N TYR A 240 -27.30 -9.54 5.41
CA TYR A 240 -25.88 -9.51 5.79
C TYR A 240 -25.44 -10.70 6.63
N ALA A 241 -26.35 -11.31 7.40
CA ALA A 241 -26.05 -12.56 8.09
C ALA A 241 -25.86 -13.70 7.09
N GLU A 242 -26.73 -13.78 6.06
CA GLU A 242 -26.57 -14.73 4.95
C GLU A 242 -25.25 -14.51 4.19
N CYS A 243 -24.89 -13.25 3.92
CA CYS A 243 -23.61 -12.91 3.27
C CYS A 243 -22.42 -13.36 4.11
N TYR A 244 -22.44 -13.08 5.42
CA TYR A 244 -21.37 -13.48 6.31
C TYR A 244 -21.22 -15.00 6.38
N ASP A 245 -22.34 -15.74 6.50
CA ASP A 245 -22.33 -17.20 6.46
C ASP A 245 -21.77 -17.75 5.13
N ALA A 246 -22.07 -17.07 4.01
CA ALA A 246 -21.51 -17.42 2.71
C ALA A 246 -20.00 -17.14 2.62
N PHE A 247 -19.49 -16.05 3.20
CA PHE A 247 -18.05 -15.82 3.33
C PHE A 247 -17.38 -16.89 4.19
N VAL A 248 -17.96 -17.26 5.33
CA VAL A 248 -17.45 -18.37 6.16
C VAL A 248 -17.34 -19.65 5.33
N GLN A 249 -18.39 -19.98 4.56
CA GLN A 249 -18.37 -21.13 3.66
C GLN A 249 -17.28 -21.01 2.58
N LYS A 250 -17.08 -19.82 1.99
CA LYS A 250 -16.05 -19.56 0.96
C LYS A 250 -14.67 -19.94 1.47
N TYR A 251 -14.29 -19.47 2.66
CA TYR A 251 -12.97 -19.73 3.23
C TYR A 251 -12.83 -21.17 3.75
N GLN A 252 -13.86 -21.73 4.40
CA GLN A 252 -13.80 -23.11 4.91
C GLN A 252 -13.72 -24.15 3.77
N LYS A 253 -14.37 -23.90 2.63
CA LYS A 253 -14.31 -24.78 1.45
C LYS A 253 -12.93 -24.86 0.82
N SER A 254 -12.03 -23.90 1.08
CA SER A 254 -10.65 -23.95 0.59
C SER A 254 -9.86 -25.14 1.15
N ASP A 255 -10.28 -25.66 2.31
CA ASP A 255 -9.59 -26.70 3.10
C ASP A 255 -8.10 -26.43 3.37
N LYS A 256 -7.69 -25.15 3.33
CA LYS A 256 -6.33 -24.71 3.63
C LYS A 256 -6.13 -24.70 5.14
N LYS A 257 -5.58 -25.80 5.66
CA LYS A 257 -5.31 -26.00 7.08
C LYS A 257 -3.88 -26.50 7.31
N ASP A 258 -3.34 -26.23 8.49
CA ASP A 258 -2.07 -26.80 8.94
C ASP A 258 -2.22 -28.28 9.37
N ALA A 259 -1.11 -28.89 9.80
CA ALA A 259 -1.08 -30.29 10.24
C ALA A 259 -1.94 -30.55 11.50
N GLN A 260 -2.30 -29.50 12.25
CA GLN A 260 -3.14 -29.54 13.43
C GLN A 260 -4.61 -29.25 13.09
N GLY A 261 -4.94 -29.02 11.81
CA GLY A 261 -6.29 -28.72 11.33
C GLY A 261 -6.70 -27.26 11.54
N LYS A 262 -5.77 -26.37 11.93
CA LYS A 262 -6.04 -24.94 12.08
C LYS A 262 -6.06 -24.26 10.71
N PRO A 263 -6.98 -23.31 10.45
CA PRO A 263 -6.98 -22.50 9.23
C PRO A 263 -5.61 -21.88 8.92
N LEU A 264 -5.15 -22.04 7.68
CA LEU A 264 -3.90 -21.50 7.17
C LEU A 264 -4.21 -20.24 6.34
N ASN A 265 -3.67 -19.08 6.75
CA ASN A 265 -3.94 -17.78 6.11
C ASN A 265 -3.04 -17.54 4.86
N GLU A 266 -2.91 -18.53 3.99
CA GLU A 266 -1.92 -18.54 2.88
C GLU A 266 -2.47 -19.10 1.56
N GLY A 267 -1.94 -18.63 0.44
CA GLY A 267 -2.28 -19.09 -0.90
C GLY A 267 -3.72 -18.79 -1.33
N PHE A 268 -4.31 -17.71 -0.83
CA PHE A 268 -5.53 -17.09 -1.34
C PHE A 268 -5.19 -15.95 -2.29
N ASP A 269 -6.11 -15.60 -3.18
CA ASP A 269 -5.95 -14.40 -4.01
C ASP A 269 -6.13 -13.15 -3.14
N ALA A 270 -5.07 -12.37 -2.98
CA ALA A 270 -5.06 -11.21 -2.08
C ALA A 270 -6.05 -10.11 -2.51
N ASN A 271 -6.33 -9.95 -3.81
CA ASN A 271 -7.27 -8.96 -4.31
C ASN A 271 -8.71 -9.32 -3.93
N GLU A 272 -9.09 -10.59 -4.04
CA GLU A 272 -10.40 -11.08 -3.58
C GLU A 272 -10.52 -11.01 -2.06
N VAL A 273 -9.47 -11.38 -1.32
CA VAL A 273 -9.42 -11.27 0.14
C VAL A 273 -9.64 -9.83 0.60
N ALA A 274 -9.01 -8.86 -0.06
CA ALA A 274 -9.14 -7.46 0.31
C ALA A 274 -10.58 -6.94 0.12
N LYS A 275 -11.23 -7.30 -0.99
CA LYS A 275 -12.64 -6.93 -1.25
C LYS A 275 -13.59 -7.60 -0.25
N ASP A 276 -13.36 -8.87 0.07
CA ASP A 276 -14.13 -9.61 1.08
C ASP A 276 -14.00 -8.96 2.45
N ALA A 277 -12.77 -8.64 2.87
CA ALA A 277 -12.50 -7.99 4.15
C ALA A 277 -13.25 -6.66 4.26
N LEU A 278 -13.19 -5.81 3.22
CA LEU A 278 -13.97 -4.56 3.16
C LEU A 278 -15.47 -4.79 3.34
N ALA A 279 -16.04 -5.74 2.59
CA ALA A 279 -17.47 -6.05 2.69
C ALA A 279 -17.86 -6.55 4.08
N ILE A 280 -17.08 -7.47 4.65
CA ILE A 280 -17.29 -8.04 5.98
C ILE A 280 -17.24 -6.95 7.05
N THR A 281 -16.25 -6.07 6.99
CA THR A 281 -16.11 -4.94 7.91
C THR A 281 -17.28 -3.96 7.78
N ALA A 282 -17.68 -3.60 6.57
CA ALA A 282 -18.81 -2.69 6.33
C ALA A 282 -20.15 -3.26 6.82
N MET A 283 -20.34 -4.58 6.74
CA MET A 283 -21.50 -5.29 7.32
C MET A 283 -21.49 -5.35 8.86
N GLY A 284 -20.43 -4.88 9.52
CA GLY A 284 -20.30 -4.89 10.98
C GLY A 284 -19.76 -6.21 11.55
N TYR A 285 -19.01 -6.98 10.75
CA TYR A 285 -18.32 -8.19 11.19
C TYR A 285 -16.79 -7.98 11.21
N ASP A 286 -16.06 -8.74 12.02
CA ASP A 286 -14.60 -8.61 12.13
C ASP A 286 -13.89 -9.50 11.11
N ALA A 287 -13.24 -8.88 10.12
CA ALA A 287 -12.49 -9.57 9.07
C ALA A 287 -11.27 -10.39 9.59
N ARG A 288 -10.89 -10.23 10.86
CA ARG A 288 -9.83 -11.06 11.48
C ARG A 288 -10.33 -12.43 11.96
N ASN A 289 -11.64 -12.68 11.94
CA ASN A 289 -12.22 -13.96 12.31
C ASN A 289 -13.38 -14.33 11.38
N VAL A 290 -13.07 -14.93 10.24
CA VAL A 290 -14.05 -15.40 9.24
C VAL A 290 -13.95 -16.91 9.16
N GLY A 291 -14.78 -17.62 9.94
CA GLY A 291 -14.72 -19.09 10.02
C GLY A 291 -13.38 -19.64 10.53
N GLY A 292 -12.67 -18.85 11.35
CA GLY A 292 -11.33 -19.14 11.86
C GLY A 292 -10.17 -18.62 10.99
N TYR A 293 -10.45 -18.04 9.82
CA TYR A 293 -9.45 -17.39 8.97
C TYR A 293 -9.32 -15.90 9.32
N ASN A 294 -8.11 -15.35 9.19
CA ASN A 294 -7.83 -13.93 9.42
C ASN A 294 -7.46 -13.27 8.10
N LEU A 295 -8.42 -12.57 7.49
CA LEU A 295 -8.22 -11.96 6.18
C LEU A 295 -7.24 -10.79 6.26
N ILE A 296 -7.17 -10.06 7.38
CA ILE A 296 -6.19 -8.97 7.54
C ILE A 296 -4.75 -9.52 7.62
N GLU A 297 -4.56 -10.65 8.28
CA GLU A 297 -3.26 -11.35 8.26
C GLU A 297 -2.90 -11.81 6.86
N MET A 298 -3.86 -12.32 6.07
CA MET A 298 -3.61 -12.73 4.68
C MET A 298 -3.07 -11.59 3.82
N LEU A 299 -3.52 -10.35 4.05
CA LEU A 299 -3.08 -9.16 3.32
C LEU A 299 -1.69 -8.66 3.75
N THR A 300 -1.18 -9.10 4.90
CA THR A 300 0.06 -8.54 5.49
C THR A 300 1.18 -9.55 5.67
N ASN A 301 0.89 -10.85 5.66
CA ASN A 301 1.89 -11.88 5.89
C ASN A 301 2.81 -12.17 4.68
N GLY A 302 2.52 -11.61 3.50
CA GLY A 302 3.31 -11.79 2.27
C GLY A 302 3.21 -13.18 1.63
N LYS A 303 2.21 -14.00 2.01
CA LYS A 303 2.05 -15.39 1.58
C LYS A 303 0.84 -15.62 0.66
N ASN A 304 0.20 -14.55 0.21
CA ASN A 304 -0.99 -14.59 -0.63
C ASN A 304 -0.70 -13.87 -1.96
N PRO A 305 -0.67 -14.61 -3.08
CA PRO A 305 -0.41 -14.01 -4.40
C PRO A 305 -1.65 -13.26 -4.90
N SER A 306 -1.47 -12.41 -5.91
CA SER A 306 -2.54 -11.98 -6.80
C SER A 306 -1.95 -11.41 -8.08
N ASP A 307 -2.59 -11.71 -9.20
CA ASP A 307 -2.33 -11.07 -10.49
C ASP A 307 -3.30 -9.89 -10.74
N GLY A 308 -4.12 -9.56 -9.73
CA GLY A 308 -5.11 -8.50 -9.80
C GLY A 308 -4.48 -7.11 -9.87
N TYR A 309 -5.02 -6.27 -10.76
CA TYR A 309 -4.70 -4.84 -10.79
C TYR A 309 -5.03 -4.20 -9.43
N PHE A 310 -4.12 -3.35 -8.98
CA PHE A 310 -4.25 -2.56 -7.76
C PHE A 310 -4.47 -3.33 -6.45
N VAL A 311 -4.03 -4.59 -6.39
CA VAL A 311 -4.15 -5.41 -5.17
C VAL A 311 -3.61 -4.69 -3.93
N LYS A 312 -2.50 -3.96 -4.05
CA LYS A 312 -1.94 -3.19 -2.93
C LYS A 312 -2.90 -2.11 -2.45
N GLN A 313 -3.45 -1.30 -3.37
CA GLN A 313 -4.38 -0.23 -3.03
C GLN A 313 -5.65 -0.77 -2.36
N VAL A 314 -6.22 -1.85 -2.88
CA VAL A 314 -7.41 -2.47 -2.27
C VAL A 314 -7.09 -3.09 -0.91
N SER A 315 -5.90 -3.68 -0.76
CA SER A 315 -5.43 -4.21 0.52
C SER A 315 -5.30 -3.11 1.59
N GLU A 316 -4.80 -1.94 1.20
CA GLU A 316 -4.67 -0.80 2.11
C GLU A 316 -6.03 -0.29 2.58
N PHE A 317 -7.01 -0.17 1.69
CA PHE A 317 -8.39 0.13 2.09
C PHE A 317 -8.92 -0.89 3.09
N ALA A 318 -8.72 -2.19 2.84
CA ALA A 318 -9.18 -3.25 3.73
C ALA A 318 -8.52 -3.19 5.11
N ILE A 319 -7.20 -3.02 5.17
CA ILE A 319 -6.42 -2.95 6.41
C ILE A 319 -6.84 -1.73 7.25
N ASP A 320 -7.01 -0.58 6.61
CA ASP A 320 -7.33 0.67 7.31
C ASP A 320 -8.82 0.84 7.59
N SER A 321 -9.69 0.04 6.96
CA SER A 321 -11.16 0.18 7.06
C SER A 321 -11.73 0.14 8.47
N TYR A 322 -11.03 -0.45 9.43
CA TYR A 322 -11.35 -0.35 10.85
C TYR A 322 -10.10 -0.07 11.70
N ASN A 323 -9.04 0.48 11.10
CA ASN A 323 -7.74 0.62 11.73
C ASN A 323 -7.24 -0.71 12.35
N TYR A 324 -7.26 -1.78 11.54
CA TYR A 324 -6.95 -3.13 12.05
C TYR A 324 -5.52 -3.28 12.55
N LEU A 325 -4.60 -2.45 12.05
CA LEU A 325 -3.18 -2.45 12.36
C LEU A 325 -2.72 -1.04 12.78
N PRO A 326 -2.99 -0.62 14.02
CA PRO A 326 -2.60 0.70 14.49
C PRO A 326 -1.07 0.84 14.53
N ASN A 327 -0.57 2.05 14.23
CA ASN A 327 0.85 2.43 14.28
C ASN A 327 1.77 1.77 13.23
N ARG A 328 1.25 1.44 12.04
CA ARG A 328 2.05 0.81 10.96
C ARG A 328 2.92 1.78 10.13
N GLY A 329 2.90 3.08 10.43
CA GLY A 329 3.71 4.13 9.79
C GLY A 329 3.42 4.37 8.30
N HIS A 330 2.44 3.69 7.72
CA HIS A 330 1.84 3.96 6.40
C HIS A 330 2.83 4.18 5.24
N ALA A 331 3.96 3.47 5.23
CA ALA A 331 5.06 3.66 4.27
C ALA A 331 4.60 3.65 2.79
N TYR A 332 3.61 2.81 2.45
CA TYR A 332 3.07 2.74 1.10
C TYR A 332 2.27 4.00 0.71
N ILE A 333 1.59 4.64 1.65
CA ILE A 333 0.87 5.90 1.42
C ILE A 333 1.88 7.02 1.09
N HIS A 334 2.98 7.10 1.84
CA HIS A 334 4.06 8.04 1.57
C HIS A 334 4.75 7.77 0.22
N GLU A 335 4.93 6.49 -0.15
CA GLU A 335 5.45 6.11 -1.47
C GLU A 335 4.54 6.63 -2.60
N LEU A 336 3.22 6.47 -2.47
CA LEU A 336 2.25 6.96 -3.45
C LEU A 336 2.24 8.49 -3.52
N ALA A 337 2.29 9.19 -2.38
CA ALA A 337 2.36 10.65 -2.35
C ALA A 337 3.64 11.17 -3.05
N ALA A 338 4.79 10.55 -2.78
CA ALA A 338 6.05 10.90 -3.43
C ALA A 338 6.02 10.65 -4.95
N LYS A 339 5.45 9.53 -5.39
CA LYS A 339 5.24 9.23 -6.82
C LYS A 339 4.36 10.25 -7.52
N ALA A 340 3.24 10.64 -6.88
CA ALA A 340 2.33 11.65 -7.39
C ALA A 340 3.05 13.00 -7.58
N LEU A 341 3.80 13.45 -6.57
CA LEU A 341 4.58 14.69 -6.63
C LEU A 341 5.68 14.66 -7.70
N ALA A 342 6.26 13.48 -7.96
CA ALA A 342 7.23 13.27 -9.02
C ALA A 342 6.60 13.12 -10.42
N GLY A 343 5.27 13.06 -10.53
CA GLY A 343 4.57 12.80 -11.79
C GLY A 343 4.83 11.41 -12.36
N SER A 344 5.17 10.43 -11.51
CA SER A 344 5.52 9.07 -11.90
C SER A 344 4.35 8.11 -11.69
N VAL A 345 4.07 7.24 -12.66
CA VAL A 345 3.01 6.21 -12.61
C VAL A 345 3.58 4.85 -12.98
N THR A 346 2.95 3.78 -12.50
CA THR A 346 3.41 2.40 -12.74
C THR A 346 2.66 1.67 -13.85
N HIS A 347 1.52 2.19 -14.31
CA HIS A 347 0.75 1.61 -15.40
C HIS A 347 0.99 2.33 -16.74
N VAL A 348 0.73 1.61 -17.83
CA VAL A 348 0.87 2.10 -19.21
C VAL A 348 -0.46 2.56 -19.83
N ASP A 349 -1.57 2.36 -19.11
CA ASP A 349 -2.91 2.74 -19.57
C ASP A 349 -3.13 4.26 -19.43
N PRO A 350 -3.52 4.98 -20.50
CA PRO A 350 -3.72 6.43 -20.47
C PRO A 350 -5.05 6.88 -19.86
N LEU A 351 -5.96 5.97 -19.49
CA LEU A 351 -7.27 6.35 -18.96
C LEU A 351 -7.17 6.95 -17.55
N ILE A 352 -8.06 7.92 -17.29
CA ILE A 352 -8.09 8.65 -16.02
C ILE A 352 -8.30 7.72 -14.82
N ASP A 353 -9.12 6.68 -14.95
CA ASP A 353 -9.47 5.78 -13.86
C ASP A 353 -8.26 4.95 -13.42
N MET A 354 -7.41 4.55 -14.36
CA MET A 354 -6.18 3.82 -14.06
C MET A 354 -5.21 4.69 -13.25
N TYR A 355 -5.05 5.95 -13.69
CA TYR A 355 -4.26 6.94 -12.96
C TYR A 355 -4.78 7.16 -11.54
N ILE A 356 -6.09 7.36 -11.42
CA ILE A 356 -6.73 7.63 -10.12
C ILE A 356 -6.61 6.43 -9.19
N MET A 357 -6.96 5.24 -9.66
CA MET A 357 -6.94 4.02 -8.85
C MET A 357 -5.54 3.68 -8.32
N GLU A 358 -4.46 4.08 -9.00
CA GLU A 358 -3.09 3.92 -8.46
C GLU A 358 -2.91 4.70 -7.15
N PHE A 359 -3.43 5.92 -7.07
CA PHE A 359 -3.19 6.87 -5.97
C PHE A 359 -4.34 7.00 -4.98
N GLN A 360 -5.52 6.44 -5.26
CA GLN A 360 -6.70 6.57 -4.39
C GLN A 360 -6.45 6.33 -2.89
N PRO A 361 -5.57 5.41 -2.43
CA PRO A 361 -5.31 5.23 -1.00
C PRO A 361 -4.90 6.51 -0.27
N ILE A 362 -4.16 7.41 -0.91
CA ILE A 362 -3.71 8.64 -0.25
C ILE A 362 -4.89 9.56 0.13
N ALA A 363 -6.04 9.45 -0.57
CA ALA A 363 -7.22 10.26 -0.29
C ALA A 363 -7.73 10.06 1.15
N ALA A 364 -7.63 8.84 1.69
CA ALA A 364 -8.04 8.54 3.06
C ALA A 364 -7.22 9.32 4.11
N PHE A 365 -5.99 9.72 3.77
CA PHE A 365 -5.03 10.37 4.65
C PHE A 365 -4.88 11.87 4.38
N TYR A 366 -5.62 12.42 3.42
CA TYR A 366 -5.62 13.85 3.16
C TYR A 366 -6.27 14.62 4.31
N ASP A 367 -5.51 15.58 4.86
CA ASP A 367 -5.98 16.61 5.79
C ASP A 367 -5.55 17.99 5.27
N PRO A 368 -6.50 18.87 4.92
CA PRO A 368 -6.18 20.23 4.46
C PRO A 368 -5.48 21.08 5.54
N ASN A 369 -5.54 20.68 6.82
CA ASN A 369 -4.92 21.40 7.93
C ASN A 369 -3.51 20.90 8.29
N ALA A 370 -3.03 19.81 7.66
CA ALA A 370 -1.70 19.27 7.90
C ALA A 370 -0.61 20.31 7.60
N LYS A 371 0.45 20.29 8.42
CA LYS A 371 1.58 21.23 8.39
C LYS A 371 2.90 20.48 8.23
N ASP A 372 3.93 21.21 7.83
CA ASP A 372 5.29 20.68 7.74
C ASP A 372 5.70 20.03 9.08
N GLY A 373 6.10 18.76 9.02
CA GLY A 373 6.38 17.91 10.18
C GLY A 373 5.24 16.98 10.63
N ASP A 374 4.01 17.17 10.16
CA ASP A 374 2.91 16.22 10.39
C ASP A 374 3.09 14.96 9.53
N GLU A 375 2.61 13.81 10.02
CA GLU A 375 2.82 12.48 9.39
C GLU A 375 2.46 12.49 7.90
N PHE A 376 1.27 12.98 7.54
CA PHE A 376 0.75 12.96 6.16
C PHE A 376 0.84 14.31 5.44
N TYR A 377 1.82 15.16 5.79
CA TYR A 377 2.01 16.44 5.12
C TYR A 377 2.33 16.29 3.62
N ASP A 378 3.03 15.23 3.24
CA ASP A 378 3.31 14.86 1.85
C ASP A 378 2.03 14.51 1.07
N VAL A 379 1.07 13.85 1.70
CA VAL A 379 -0.26 13.57 1.12
C VAL A 379 -1.00 14.87 0.84
N LYS A 380 -0.98 15.83 1.78
CA LYS A 380 -1.53 17.18 1.56
C LYS A 380 -0.89 17.83 0.34
N GLN A 381 0.43 17.79 0.23
CA GLN A 381 1.14 18.34 -0.93
C GLN A 381 0.70 17.66 -2.24
N ALA A 382 0.63 16.32 -2.26
CA ALA A 382 0.20 15.58 -3.45
C ALA A 382 -1.24 15.96 -3.87
N MET A 383 -2.17 16.02 -2.92
CA MET A 383 -3.56 16.37 -3.20
C MET A 383 -3.73 17.80 -3.70
N GLU A 384 -3.11 18.79 -3.05
CA GLU A 384 -3.32 20.21 -3.38
C GLU A 384 -2.53 20.68 -4.61
N THR A 385 -1.39 20.06 -4.91
CA THR A 385 -0.53 20.49 -6.03
C THR A 385 -0.73 19.66 -7.29
N VAL A 386 -1.16 18.40 -7.15
CA VAL A 386 -1.34 17.47 -8.27
C VAL A 386 -2.82 17.20 -8.51
N PHE A 387 -3.50 16.53 -7.58
CA PHE A 387 -4.81 15.92 -7.86
C PHE A 387 -5.95 16.92 -7.97
N ILE A 388 -6.13 17.83 -7.00
CA ILE A 388 -7.22 18.82 -7.04
C ILE A 388 -7.09 19.72 -8.29
N PRO A 389 -5.91 20.29 -8.62
CA PRO A 389 -5.73 21.02 -9.87
C PRO A 389 -5.93 20.15 -11.12
N TYR A 390 -5.50 18.89 -11.08
CA TYR A 390 -5.71 17.94 -12.16
C TYR A 390 -7.21 17.75 -12.43
N PHE A 391 -8.00 17.35 -11.44
CA PHE A 391 -9.44 17.15 -11.58
C PHE A 391 -10.15 18.42 -12.04
N SER A 392 -9.82 19.58 -11.46
CA SER A 392 -10.41 20.86 -11.87
C SER A 392 -10.14 21.18 -13.34
N ARG A 393 -8.97 20.80 -13.87
CA ARG A 393 -8.58 21.05 -15.28
C ARG A 393 -9.31 20.13 -16.26
N ILE A 394 -9.54 18.87 -15.88
CA ILE A 394 -10.15 17.86 -16.77
C ILE A 394 -11.67 17.78 -16.64
N GLN A 395 -12.26 18.50 -15.68
CA GLN A 395 -13.71 18.63 -15.56
C GLN A 395 -14.29 19.26 -16.83
N GLY A 396 -15.28 18.59 -17.40
CA GLY A 396 -16.00 18.99 -18.58
C GLY A 396 -17.06 20.05 -18.33
N TYR A 397 -17.67 20.51 -19.42
CA TYR A 397 -18.72 21.52 -19.37
C TYR A 397 -20.05 21.01 -18.81
N THR A 398 -20.23 19.69 -18.78
CA THR A 398 -21.35 18.96 -18.17
C THR A 398 -21.23 18.84 -16.65
N GLY A 399 -20.08 19.18 -16.10
CA GLY A 399 -19.73 18.88 -14.71
C GLY A 399 -18.97 17.55 -14.56
N LEU A 400 -19.10 16.58 -15.48
CA LEU A 400 -18.38 15.29 -15.40
C LEU A 400 -16.94 15.38 -15.93
N PHE A 401 -16.10 14.41 -15.57
CA PHE A 401 -14.70 14.32 -16.02
C PHE A 401 -14.55 13.63 -17.37
N TYR A 402 -13.62 14.12 -18.18
CA TYR A 402 -13.19 13.43 -19.39
C TYR A 402 -12.40 12.18 -19.04
N SER A 403 -12.83 11.00 -19.53
CA SER A 403 -12.11 9.74 -19.26
C SER A 403 -10.82 9.55 -20.05
N GLY A 404 -10.58 10.40 -21.05
CA GLY A 404 -9.66 10.11 -22.16
C GLY A 404 -10.39 9.58 -23.40
N ILE A 405 -11.66 9.20 -23.26
CA ILE A 405 -12.53 8.73 -24.36
C ILE A 405 -13.80 9.59 -24.44
N ASP A 406 -14.52 9.76 -23.33
CA ASP A 406 -15.81 10.45 -23.26
C ASP A 406 -15.98 11.15 -21.90
N TYR A 407 -16.76 12.24 -21.88
CA TYR A 407 -17.21 12.92 -20.65
C TYR A 407 -18.33 12.16 -19.92
N ASN A 408 -19.04 11.26 -20.60
CA ASN A 408 -20.13 10.46 -20.02
C ASN A 408 -19.70 9.04 -19.60
N ASN A 409 -18.39 8.78 -19.48
CA ASN A 409 -17.93 7.48 -19.01
C ASN A 409 -18.22 7.30 -17.51
N ALA A 410 -19.24 6.50 -17.20
CA ALA A 410 -19.70 6.25 -15.84
C ALA A 410 -18.62 5.67 -14.93
N TRP A 411 -17.81 4.74 -15.44
CA TRP A 411 -16.75 4.05 -14.67
C TRP A 411 -15.68 5.02 -14.17
N SER A 412 -15.19 5.86 -15.07
CA SER A 412 -14.12 6.80 -14.81
C SER A 412 -14.55 7.90 -13.85
N ASN A 413 -15.77 8.39 -14.03
CA ASN A 413 -16.36 9.36 -13.12
C ASN A 413 -16.57 8.75 -11.72
N ALA A 414 -17.02 7.49 -11.64
CA ALA A 414 -17.15 6.81 -10.36
C ALA A 414 -15.81 6.69 -9.61
N GLN A 415 -14.71 6.32 -10.26
CA GLN A 415 -13.39 6.27 -9.62
C GLN A 415 -12.89 7.66 -9.20
N SER A 416 -13.19 8.68 -10.00
CA SER A 416 -12.90 10.08 -9.68
C SER A 416 -13.65 10.56 -8.44
N PHE A 417 -14.94 10.22 -8.35
CA PHE A 417 -15.78 10.56 -7.21
C PHE A 417 -15.37 9.81 -5.95
N ILE A 418 -14.96 8.54 -6.06
CA ILE A 418 -14.37 7.79 -4.94
C ILE A 418 -13.15 8.55 -4.40
N MET A 419 -12.23 9.02 -5.26
CA MET A 419 -11.05 9.74 -4.81
C MET A 419 -11.39 11.07 -4.15
N LEU A 420 -12.19 11.92 -4.80
CA LEU A 420 -12.55 13.24 -4.30
C LEU A 420 -13.38 13.16 -3.01
N GLY A 421 -14.35 12.25 -2.95
CA GLY A 421 -15.19 12.04 -1.78
C GLY A 421 -14.40 11.44 -0.61
N THR A 422 -13.51 10.47 -0.86
CA THR A 422 -12.67 9.91 0.21
C THR A 422 -11.69 10.94 0.77
N ALA A 423 -11.29 11.92 -0.04
CA ALA A 423 -10.48 13.05 0.40
C ALA A 423 -11.31 14.20 1.02
N ASP A 424 -12.62 14.06 1.21
CA ASP A 424 -13.48 15.14 1.71
C ASP A 424 -13.29 16.47 0.95
N VAL A 425 -13.02 16.38 -0.36
CA VAL A 425 -12.84 17.57 -1.20
C VAL A 425 -14.21 18.22 -1.39
N ASP A 426 -14.34 19.50 -1.02
CA ASP A 426 -15.54 20.28 -1.29
C ASP A 426 -15.78 20.36 -2.81
N LEU A 427 -16.81 19.68 -3.29
CA LEU A 427 -17.18 19.65 -4.69
C LEU A 427 -18.01 20.86 -5.13
N PHE A 428 -18.50 21.65 -4.18
CA PHE A 428 -19.20 22.91 -4.45
C PHE A 428 -18.25 24.12 -4.35
N GLN A 429 -16.94 23.92 -4.33
CA GLN A 429 -15.99 25.00 -4.50
C GLN A 429 -15.85 25.43 -5.97
N THR A 430 -15.46 26.68 -6.20
CA THR A 430 -15.29 27.29 -7.53
C THR A 430 -14.45 26.46 -8.51
N ALA A 431 -13.45 25.72 -8.02
CA ALA A 431 -12.61 24.85 -8.82
C ALA A 431 -13.38 23.71 -9.51
N PHE A 432 -14.49 23.26 -8.90
CA PHE A 432 -15.34 22.16 -9.37
C PHE A 432 -16.69 22.63 -9.95
N ILE A 433 -16.82 23.92 -10.27
CA ILE A 433 -17.98 24.47 -10.98
C ILE A 433 -17.57 24.90 -12.39
N LYS A 434 -18.15 24.27 -13.41
CA LYS A 434 -17.95 24.62 -14.82
C LYS A 434 -19.29 25.02 -15.43
N ASN A 435 -19.37 26.23 -15.97
CA ASN A 435 -20.59 26.76 -16.60
C ASN A 435 -21.82 26.82 -15.64
N GLY A 436 -21.60 26.91 -14.33
CA GLY A 436 -22.66 26.85 -13.30
C GLY A 436 -23.12 25.43 -12.96
N TYR A 437 -22.46 24.41 -13.51
CA TYR A 437 -22.69 22.99 -13.20
C TYR A 437 -21.60 22.47 -12.26
N SER A 438 -22.05 21.76 -11.24
CA SER A 438 -21.24 20.93 -10.36
C SER A 438 -21.06 19.52 -10.95
N LEU A 439 -20.26 18.69 -10.28
CA LEU A 439 -20.12 17.26 -10.61
C LEU A 439 -21.44 16.47 -10.51
N LEU A 440 -22.47 17.01 -9.84
CA LEU A 440 -23.74 16.32 -9.56
C LEU A 440 -24.92 16.81 -10.41
N ASP A 441 -24.76 17.87 -11.20
CA ASP A 441 -25.84 18.37 -12.05
C ASP A 441 -26.20 17.38 -13.17
N ILE A 442 -25.25 16.55 -13.60
CA ILE A 442 -25.48 15.42 -14.52
C ILE A 442 -25.18 14.13 -13.78
N LEU A 443 -26.26 13.46 -13.39
CA LEU A 443 -26.19 12.11 -12.85
C LEU A 443 -26.25 11.10 -14.00
N THR A 444 -25.24 10.24 -14.10
CA THR A 444 -25.18 9.18 -15.12
C THR A 444 -26.33 8.17 -14.94
N ASP A 445 -26.92 7.73 -16.05
CA ASP A 445 -27.94 6.67 -16.01
C ASP A 445 -27.32 5.40 -15.41
N LYS A 446 -28.03 4.80 -14.44
CA LYS A 446 -27.63 3.52 -13.86
C LYS A 446 -27.54 2.38 -14.88
N ASN A 447 -28.12 2.52 -16.08
CA ASN A 447 -28.02 1.54 -17.17
C ASN A 447 -26.78 1.75 -18.08
N GLU A 448 -26.07 2.87 -17.99
CA GLU A 448 -24.95 3.23 -18.87
C GLU A 448 -23.58 2.78 -18.33
N SER A 449 -23.43 1.47 -18.10
CA SER A 449 -22.17 0.88 -17.64
C SER A 449 -21.44 0.15 -18.77
N PHE A 450 -20.23 0.60 -19.12
CA PHE A 450 -19.48 0.09 -20.28
C PHE A 450 -18.62 -1.16 -20.00
N SER A 451 -18.34 -1.52 -18.74
CA SER A 451 -17.56 -2.73 -18.40
C SER A 451 -17.46 -3.00 -16.89
N ALA A 452 -18.49 -2.64 -16.12
CA ALA A 452 -18.36 -2.40 -14.70
C ALA A 452 -19.60 -2.72 -13.88
N ASP A 453 -19.42 -3.23 -12.66
CA ASP A 453 -20.49 -3.36 -11.67
C ASP A 453 -21.17 -1.99 -11.44
N GLU A 454 -22.46 -1.84 -11.74
CA GLU A 454 -23.26 -0.63 -11.46
C GLU A 454 -23.22 -0.25 -9.96
N GLY A 455 -22.85 -1.19 -9.07
CA GLY A 455 -22.48 -0.91 -7.68
C GLY A 455 -21.28 0.03 -7.52
N GLN A 456 -20.48 0.24 -8.56
CA GLN A 456 -19.41 1.21 -8.60
C GLN A 456 -19.90 2.64 -8.81
N ILE A 457 -20.89 2.84 -9.70
CA ILE A 457 -21.51 4.17 -9.89
C ILE A 457 -22.09 4.64 -8.55
N ALA A 458 -22.86 3.77 -7.90
CA ALA A 458 -23.38 4.00 -6.57
C ALA A 458 -22.26 4.30 -5.55
N ARG A 459 -21.15 3.56 -5.58
CA ARG A 459 -20.00 3.80 -4.68
C ARG A 459 -19.35 5.17 -4.87
N GLY A 460 -19.23 5.63 -6.12
CA GLY A 460 -18.71 6.95 -6.44
C GLY A 460 -19.56 8.05 -5.83
N TYR A 461 -20.87 8.02 -6.06
CA TYR A 461 -21.78 8.98 -5.45
C TYR A 461 -21.84 8.87 -3.92
N GLU A 462 -21.78 7.65 -3.37
CA GLU A 462 -21.76 7.43 -1.92
C GLU A 462 -20.55 8.10 -1.26
N ALA A 463 -19.37 8.06 -1.88
CA ALA A 463 -18.21 8.78 -1.39
C ALA A 463 -18.46 10.30 -1.28
N ILE A 464 -19.16 10.87 -2.27
CA ILE A 464 -19.51 12.30 -2.28
C ILE A 464 -20.56 12.63 -1.24
N VAL A 465 -21.61 11.82 -1.13
CA VAL A 465 -22.68 12.01 -0.15
C VAL A 465 -22.09 11.99 1.25
N ARG A 466 -21.21 11.03 1.56
CA ARG A 466 -20.53 10.93 2.86
C ARG A 466 -19.73 12.18 3.21
N ALA A 467 -18.91 12.65 2.27
CA ALA A 467 -18.14 13.89 2.45
C ALA A 467 -19.05 15.08 2.74
N TYR A 468 -20.11 15.28 1.94
CA TYR A 468 -21.04 16.39 2.11
C TYR A 468 -21.84 16.30 3.43
N ARG A 469 -22.24 15.10 3.82
CA ARG A 469 -22.98 14.84 5.07
C ARG A 469 -22.07 14.82 6.31
N ASN A 470 -20.76 15.04 6.14
CA ASN A 470 -19.75 14.99 7.21
C ASN A 470 -19.81 13.66 7.98
N GLN A 471 -19.94 12.56 7.23
CA GLN A 471 -19.85 11.18 7.69
C GLN A 471 -18.42 10.67 7.54
N ASN A 472 -18.10 9.52 8.14
CA ASN A 472 -16.78 8.92 7.91
C ASN A 472 -16.60 8.60 6.42
N LYS A 473 -15.35 8.76 5.97
CA LYS A 473 -14.89 8.50 4.61
C LYS A 473 -15.36 7.12 4.14
N LEU A 474 -15.56 6.97 2.83
CA LEU A 474 -16.19 5.78 2.24
C LEU A 474 -15.62 4.45 2.78
N PHE A 475 -14.29 4.32 2.84
CA PHE A 475 -13.61 3.10 3.29
C PHE A 475 -13.37 3.03 4.79
N ASP A 476 -13.54 4.13 5.53
CA ASP A 476 -13.45 4.14 6.99
C ASP A 476 -14.79 3.69 7.59
N CYS A 477 -14.84 2.42 7.97
CA CYS A 477 -16.00 1.76 8.56
C CYS A 477 -16.04 1.89 10.09
N THR A 478 -15.20 2.73 10.72
CA THR A 478 -15.23 2.88 12.19
C THR A 478 -16.55 3.48 12.72
N ASP A 479 -17.30 4.16 11.84
CA ASP A 479 -18.67 4.64 12.09
C ASP A 479 -19.74 3.54 12.13
N VAL A 480 -19.41 2.30 11.71
CA VAL A 480 -20.36 1.18 11.77
C VAL A 480 -20.72 0.92 13.23
N SER A 481 -21.96 1.30 13.57
CA SER A 481 -22.43 1.37 14.94
C SER A 481 -22.40 0.00 15.62
N ASN A 482 -23.02 -0.99 14.98
CA ASN A 482 -23.16 -2.37 15.46
C ASN A 482 -22.08 -3.27 14.84
N SER A 483 -20.83 -3.09 15.24
CA SER A 483 -19.68 -3.85 14.73
C SER A 483 -19.13 -4.81 15.78
N THR A 484 -18.90 -6.08 15.41
CA THR A 484 -18.21 -7.05 16.28
C THR A 484 -16.74 -6.72 16.49
N VAL A 485 -16.15 -5.87 15.63
CA VAL A 485 -14.76 -5.40 15.77
C VAL A 485 -14.54 -4.73 17.12
N LYS A 486 -15.48 -3.86 17.55
CA LYS A 486 -15.42 -3.15 18.85
C LYS A 486 -15.31 -4.12 20.03
N VAL A 487 -16.11 -5.18 20.02
CA VAL A 487 -16.12 -6.18 21.09
C VAL A 487 -14.84 -7.01 21.05
N ASN A 488 -14.43 -7.44 19.86
CA ASN A 488 -13.20 -8.24 19.71
C ASN A 488 -11.93 -7.44 20.07
N ASP A 489 -11.89 -6.14 19.79
CA ASP A 489 -10.81 -5.25 20.24
C ASP A 489 -10.76 -5.17 21.77
N ALA A 490 -11.90 -4.99 22.43
CA ALA A 490 -11.99 -5.01 23.89
C ALA A 490 -11.53 -6.35 24.48
N ILE A 491 -11.91 -7.48 23.86
CA ILE A 491 -11.46 -8.82 24.27
C ILE A 491 -9.94 -8.98 24.08
N ARG A 492 -9.39 -8.52 22.95
CA ARG A 492 -7.93 -8.60 22.71
C ARG A 492 -7.13 -7.77 23.70
N ALA A 493 -7.68 -6.65 24.16
CA ALA A 493 -7.08 -5.80 25.18
C ALA A 493 -7.07 -6.41 26.60
N LEU A 494 -7.82 -7.49 26.85
CA LEU A 494 -7.72 -8.23 28.11
C LEU A 494 -6.29 -8.79 28.31
N PRO A 495 -5.84 -8.97 29.56
CA PRO A 495 -4.60 -9.70 29.81
C PRO A 495 -4.74 -11.18 29.39
N GLU A 496 -3.60 -11.83 29.16
CA GLU A 496 -3.61 -13.30 29.02
C GLU A 496 -4.05 -13.94 30.33
N ALA A 497 -4.88 -14.99 30.26
CA ALA A 497 -5.44 -15.62 31.46
C ALA A 497 -4.36 -16.19 32.40
N SER A 498 -3.21 -16.62 31.85
CA SER A 498 -2.05 -17.07 32.62
C SER A 498 -1.33 -15.96 33.38
N ALA A 499 -1.49 -14.70 32.96
CA ALA A 499 -0.89 -13.54 33.63
C ALA A 499 -1.76 -13.00 34.78
N ILE A 500 -2.94 -13.57 35.01
CA ILE A 500 -3.85 -13.13 36.08
C ILE A 500 -3.38 -13.71 37.41
N THR A 501 -3.15 -12.81 38.36
CA THR A 501 -2.73 -13.08 39.73
C THR A 501 -3.68 -12.40 40.71
N ALA A 502 -3.59 -12.72 42.00
CA ALA A 502 -4.36 -12.02 43.03
C ALA A 502 -4.17 -10.48 42.99
N ALA A 503 -2.98 -10.01 42.63
CA ALA A 503 -2.64 -8.59 42.61
C ALA A 503 -3.30 -7.80 41.45
N ASN A 504 -3.53 -8.43 40.30
CA ASN A 504 -4.11 -7.78 39.12
C ASN A 504 -5.55 -8.24 38.81
N LYS A 505 -6.12 -9.12 39.62
CA LYS A 505 -7.50 -9.64 39.49
C LYS A 505 -8.56 -8.53 39.37
N ALA A 506 -8.41 -7.43 40.13
CA ALA A 506 -9.30 -6.29 40.05
C ALA A 506 -9.21 -5.54 38.71
N ALA A 507 -8.00 -5.40 38.16
CA ALA A 507 -7.81 -4.80 36.83
C ALA A 507 -8.33 -5.72 35.72
N ALA A 508 -8.15 -7.04 35.86
CA ALA A 508 -8.75 -8.01 34.94
C ALA A 508 -10.29 -7.97 34.98
N GLN A 509 -10.90 -7.83 36.17
CA GLN A 509 -12.35 -7.63 36.30
C GLN A 509 -12.80 -6.34 35.61
N GLN A 510 -12.09 -5.23 35.79
CA GLN A 510 -12.41 -3.98 35.06
C GLN A 510 -12.34 -4.15 33.55
N GLY A 511 -11.39 -4.95 33.05
CA GLY A 511 -11.32 -5.33 31.64
C GLY A 511 -12.54 -6.12 31.18
N LEU A 512 -12.98 -7.12 31.95
CA LEU A 512 -14.21 -7.88 31.66
C LEU A 512 -15.45 -6.99 31.66
N ASP A 513 -15.58 -6.11 32.65
CA ASP A 513 -16.68 -5.15 32.76
C ASP A 513 -16.69 -4.20 31.54
N ALA A 514 -15.52 -3.80 31.05
CA ALA A 514 -15.39 -3.00 29.83
C ALA A 514 -15.85 -3.76 28.58
N VAL A 515 -15.49 -5.05 28.45
CA VAL A 515 -16.01 -5.91 27.37
C VAL A 515 -17.54 -6.01 27.45
N ASP A 516 -18.09 -6.28 28.63
CA ASP A 516 -19.54 -6.40 28.83
C ASP A 516 -20.27 -5.08 28.57
N ALA A 517 -19.67 -3.95 28.95
CA ALA A 517 -20.21 -2.62 28.67
C ALA A 517 -20.23 -2.32 27.17
N VAL A 518 -19.14 -2.63 26.44
CA VAL A 518 -19.12 -2.50 24.97
C VAL A 518 -20.19 -3.42 24.37
N LEU A 519 -20.21 -4.71 24.71
CA LEU A 519 -21.19 -5.66 24.16
C LEU A 519 -22.64 -5.24 24.46
N GLY A 520 -22.93 -4.75 25.66
CA GLY A 520 -24.24 -4.27 26.08
C GLY A 520 -24.68 -2.96 25.44
N SER A 521 -23.73 -2.14 24.95
CA SER A 521 -24.02 -0.90 24.23
C SER A 521 -24.44 -1.10 22.77
N LEU A 522 -24.21 -2.31 22.22
CA LEU A 522 -24.43 -2.62 20.81
C LEU A 522 -25.71 -3.42 20.57
N ASN A 523 -26.42 -3.09 19.50
CA ASN A 523 -27.60 -3.83 19.05
C ASN A 523 -27.21 -4.91 18.02
N LEU A 524 -26.35 -5.84 18.43
CA LEU A 524 -25.85 -6.91 17.56
C LEU A 524 -26.93 -7.97 17.28
N THR A 525 -26.97 -8.46 16.03
CA THR A 525 -27.80 -9.60 15.63
C THR A 525 -27.32 -10.90 16.29
N ALA A 526 -28.15 -11.96 16.26
CA ALA A 526 -27.76 -13.27 16.78
C ALA A 526 -26.53 -13.84 16.04
N SER A 527 -26.47 -13.68 14.71
CA SER A 527 -25.32 -14.07 13.88
C SER A 527 -24.06 -13.30 14.29
N GLN A 528 -24.14 -11.98 14.49
CA GLN A 528 -22.98 -11.20 14.94
C GLN A 528 -22.47 -11.69 16.31
N LYS A 529 -23.37 -11.90 17.28
CA LYS A 529 -23.01 -12.37 18.62
C LYS A 529 -22.33 -13.74 18.60
N SER A 530 -22.81 -14.68 17.78
CA SER A 530 -22.20 -16.02 17.69
C SER A 530 -20.81 -16.02 17.06
N ASN A 531 -20.43 -14.95 16.36
CA ASN A 531 -19.13 -14.82 15.70
C ASN A 531 -18.06 -14.10 16.54
N ILE A 532 -18.42 -13.62 17.74
CA ILE A 532 -17.46 -13.04 18.67
C ILE A 532 -16.68 -14.18 19.34
N ASP A 533 -15.36 -14.16 19.25
CA ASP A 533 -14.52 -15.16 19.90
C ASP A 533 -14.41 -14.86 21.41
N MET A 534 -15.25 -15.53 22.20
CA MET A 534 -15.26 -15.40 23.65
C MET A 534 -14.20 -16.25 24.36
N THR A 535 -13.30 -16.94 23.65
CA THR A 535 -12.33 -17.85 24.26
C THR A 535 -11.46 -17.14 25.30
N LYS A 536 -10.87 -16.00 24.92
CA LYS A 536 -10.01 -15.20 25.83
C LYS A 536 -10.81 -14.61 26.98
N TYR A 537 -11.97 -14.02 26.71
CA TYR A 537 -12.86 -13.49 27.75
C TYR A 537 -13.25 -14.58 28.76
N ASN A 538 -13.68 -15.75 28.31
CA ASN A 538 -14.09 -16.86 29.19
C ASN A 538 -12.92 -17.37 30.03
N ALA A 539 -11.72 -17.44 29.45
CA ALA A 539 -10.52 -17.84 30.19
C ALA A 539 -10.14 -16.83 31.29
N VAL A 540 -10.20 -15.53 30.98
CA VAL A 540 -9.98 -14.43 31.93
C VAL A 540 -11.05 -14.44 33.02
N LYS A 541 -12.33 -14.56 32.63
CA LYS A 541 -13.47 -14.64 33.54
C LYS A 541 -13.36 -15.82 34.51
N ALA A 542 -13.00 -17.01 34.02
CA ALA A 542 -12.81 -18.17 34.89
C ALA A 542 -11.72 -17.94 35.95
N LYS A 543 -10.60 -17.27 35.58
CA LYS A 543 -9.54 -16.91 36.53
C LYS A 543 -9.96 -15.83 37.52
N VAL A 544 -10.83 -14.90 37.11
CA VAL A 544 -11.36 -13.85 37.99
C VAL A 544 -12.46 -14.38 38.92
N GLU A 545 -13.33 -15.28 38.45
CA GLU A 545 -14.45 -15.80 39.24
C GLU A 545 -14.08 -16.96 40.17
N ALA A 546 -12.91 -17.59 39.99
CA ALA A 546 -12.41 -18.61 40.90
C ALA A 546 -12.37 -18.05 42.35
N THR A 547 -13.30 -18.51 43.19
CA THR A 547 -13.45 -18.11 44.61
C THR A 547 -12.47 -18.84 45.52
N GLU A 548 -11.95 -19.96 45.04
CA GLU A 548 -10.76 -20.67 45.51
C GLU A 548 -10.06 -21.13 44.22
N ASP A 549 -8.74 -21.06 44.13
CA ASP A 549 -8.06 -21.84 43.08
C ASP A 549 -8.47 -23.30 43.30
N PRO A 550 -9.05 -24.02 42.32
CA PRO A 550 -9.49 -25.40 42.51
C PRO A 550 -8.26 -26.28 42.68
N ALA A 551 -7.75 -26.35 43.91
CA ALA A 551 -6.44 -26.87 44.26
C ALA A 551 -5.40 -26.53 43.18
N ASP A 552 -4.67 -25.43 43.38
CA ASP A 552 -3.23 -25.50 43.09
C ASP A 552 -2.78 -26.91 43.50
N PRO A 553 -2.22 -27.74 42.59
CA PRO A 553 -1.56 -28.95 43.03
C PRO A 553 -0.44 -28.44 43.92
N VAL A 554 -0.65 -28.35 45.25
CA VAL A 554 0.13 -27.56 46.21
C VAL A 554 1.46 -27.28 45.55
N GLU A 555 1.57 -26.13 44.86
CA GLU A 555 2.84 -25.83 44.23
C GLU A 555 3.74 -25.80 45.44
N PRO A 556 4.73 -26.72 45.54
CA PRO A 556 5.48 -26.91 46.76
C PRO A 556 6.05 -25.54 47.05
N THR A 557 5.49 -24.84 48.04
CA THR A 557 5.62 -23.39 48.25
C THR A 557 6.92 -22.95 47.65
N VAL A 558 6.91 -22.42 46.40
CA VAL A 558 8.15 -22.30 45.63
C VAL A 558 9.08 -21.54 46.56
N PRO A 559 10.15 -22.17 47.09
CA PRO A 559 10.78 -21.62 48.26
C PRO A 559 11.22 -20.21 47.92
N THR A 560 10.93 -19.26 48.80
CA THR A 560 11.35 -17.88 48.55
C THR A 560 12.86 -17.86 48.54
N VAL A 561 13.44 -17.86 47.34
CA VAL A 561 14.89 -17.85 47.12
C VAL A 561 15.31 -16.40 46.98
N ASN A 562 15.91 -15.89 48.04
CA ASN A 562 16.52 -14.58 48.06
C ASN A 562 17.98 -14.71 47.59
N CYS A 563 18.33 -14.05 46.49
CA CYS A 563 19.71 -13.91 46.07
C CYS A 563 20.34 -12.74 46.82
N LEU A 564 21.39 -13.05 47.57
CA LEU A 564 22.17 -12.11 48.34
C LEU A 564 23.54 -11.92 47.70
N TYR A 565 23.90 -10.69 47.35
CA TYR A 565 25.19 -10.39 46.71
C TYR A 565 25.81 -9.10 47.21
N ARG A 566 27.13 -9.02 47.16
CA ARG A 566 27.89 -7.81 47.44
C ARG A 566 29.13 -7.76 46.56
N THR A 567 29.68 -6.57 46.39
CA THR A 567 30.86 -6.34 45.56
C THR A 567 32.00 -5.70 46.34
N HIS A 568 33.23 -5.94 45.88
CA HIS A 568 34.43 -5.23 46.32
C HIS A 568 34.68 -4.07 45.38
N ILE A 569 34.57 -2.85 45.89
CA ILE A 569 34.65 -1.62 45.10
C ILE A 569 36.03 -0.99 45.34
N GLN A 570 36.65 -0.49 44.27
CA GLN A 570 37.93 0.23 44.37
C GLN A 570 37.87 1.33 45.43
N ASN A 571 38.90 1.39 46.28
CA ASN A 571 39.07 2.32 47.42
C ASN A 571 38.08 2.16 48.57
N ASP A 572 36.87 1.66 48.32
CA ASP A 572 35.80 1.51 49.31
C ASP A 572 35.81 0.11 49.96
N GLY A 573 36.45 -0.88 49.33
CA GLY A 573 36.53 -2.25 49.82
C GLY A 573 35.23 -3.02 49.62
N TRP A 574 35.02 -4.08 50.42
CA TRP A 574 33.76 -4.83 50.42
C TRP A 574 32.61 -4.00 50.97
N GLU A 575 31.47 -4.02 50.29
CA GLU A 575 30.23 -3.52 50.88
C GLU A 575 29.91 -4.28 52.19
N LYS A 576 29.50 -3.52 53.22
CA LYS A 576 29.23 -4.07 54.56
C LYS A 576 28.03 -5.01 54.57
N GLU A 577 27.02 -4.74 53.75
CA GLU A 577 25.77 -5.50 53.69
C GLU A 577 25.63 -6.20 52.34
N PHE A 578 25.08 -7.41 52.34
CA PHE A 578 24.62 -8.06 51.13
C PHE A 578 23.33 -7.40 50.65
N LYS A 579 23.26 -7.10 49.36
CA LYS A 579 22.07 -6.65 48.65
C LYS A 579 21.21 -7.85 48.30
N ALA A 580 19.90 -7.68 48.42
CA ALA A 580 18.91 -8.69 48.07
C ALA A 580 18.43 -8.51 46.61
N ASN A 581 17.65 -9.47 46.10
CA ASN A 581 17.05 -9.48 44.76
C ASN A 581 16.73 -8.08 44.22
N GLY A 582 17.31 -7.74 43.07
CA GLY A 582 17.05 -6.51 42.31
C GLY A 582 17.72 -5.23 42.83
N LYS A 583 18.26 -5.23 44.06
CA LYS A 583 18.95 -4.06 44.63
C LYS A 583 20.38 -3.93 44.09
N MET A 584 20.75 -2.75 43.60
CA MET A 584 22.11 -2.51 43.11
C MET A 584 23.17 -2.75 44.19
N SER A 585 24.17 -3.56 43.85
CA SER A 585 25.47 -3.66 44.54
C SER A 585 26.54 -2.98 43.69
N GLY A 586 27.45 -2.26 44.33
CA GLY A 586 28.44 -1.42 43.65
C GLY A 586 28.06 0.07 43.62
N THR A 587 28.55 0.79 42.61
CA THR A 587 28.27 2.21 42.36
C THR A 587 27.83 2.44 40.92
N ALA A 588 27.16 3.55 40.65
CA ALA A 588 26.91 4.01 39.28
C ALA A 588 27.36 5.47 39.16
N GLY A 589 28.19 5.77 38.17
CA GLY A 589 28.62 7.15 37.86
C GLY A 589 29.72 7.71 38.79
N ARG A 590 30.21 6.92 39.76
CA ARG A 590 31.35 7.31 40.63
C ARG A 590 32.72 6.97 40.04
N SER A 591 32.75 6.31 38.87
CA SER A 591 33.98 5.89 38.20
C SER A 591 34.88 4.95 39.02
N LEU A 592 34.30 4.17 39.93
CA LEU A 592 35.01 3.17 40.73
C LEU A 592 34.76 1.78 40.14
N ARG A 593 35.83 1.02 39.91
CA ARG A 593 35.73 -0.36 39.39
C ARG A 593 35.28 -1.32 40.48
N LEU A 594 34.56 -2.36 40.07
CA LEU A 594 34.44 -3.59 40.84
C LEU A 594 35.71 -4.42 40.66
N GLU A 595 36.19 -5.02 41.75
CA GLU A 595 37.37 -5.91 41.77
C GLU A 595 37.00 -7.34 42.16
N GLY A 596 35.83 -7.54 42.76
CA GLY A 596 35.31 -8.86 43.11
C GLY A 596 33.83 -8.86 43.50
N ILE A 597 33.25 -10.05 43.53
CA ILE A 597 31.84 -10.28 43.87
C ILE A 597 31.67 -11.57 44.69
N GLU A 598 30.72 -11.54 45.62
CA GLU A 598 30.21 -12.71 46.33
C GLU A 598 28.70 -12.78 46.09
N VAL A 599 28.20 -13.94 45.69
CA VAL A 599 26.77 -14.20 45.45
C VAL A 599 26.37 -15.50 46.16
N LYS A 600 25.29 -15.46 46.92
CA LYS A 600 24.76 -16.64 47.63
C LYS A 600 23.25 -16.61 47.62
N LEU A 601 22.64 -17.79 47.73
CA LEU A 601 21.20 -17.93 47.84
C LEU A 601 20.80 -18.19 49.29
N GLN A 602 19.61 -17.71 49.67
CA GLN A 602 18.96 -18.02 50.93
C GLN A 602 17.50 -18.38 50.65
N GLY A 603 17.08 -19.56 51.06
CA GLY A 603 15.72 -20.07 50.89
C GLY A 603 15.66 -21.57 51.17
N ASP A 604 14.47 -22.15 51.14
CA ASP A 604 14.26 -23.59 51.42
C ASP A 604 14.38 -24.49 50.17
N ALA A 605 14.80 -23.96 49.01
CA ALA A 605 15.02 -24.73 47.79
C ALA A 605 16.41 -25.36 47.75
N ASP A 606 16.56 -26.52 47.13
CA ASP A 606 17.86 -27.14 46.83
C ASP A 606 18.49 -26.46 45.60
N LEU A 607 18.89 -25.20 45.81
CA LEU A 607 19.53 -24.35 44.83
C LEU A 607 20.93 -23.94 45.29
N GLY A 608 21.90 -24.14 44.40
CA GLY A 608 23.17 -23.47 44.40
C GLY A 608 23.22 -22.35 43.36
N ILE A 609 24.18 -21.45 43.50
CA ILE A 609 24.51 -20.45 42.48
C ILE A 609 26.00 -20.54 42.16
N GLU A 610 26.31 -20.62 40.87
CA GLU A 610 27.66 -20.59 40.33
C GLU A 610 27.87 -19.33 39.50
N TYR A 611 29.03 -18.69 39.66
CA TYR A 611 29.40 -17.50 38.91
C TYR A 611 30.90 -17.43 38.67
N LYS A 612 31.29 -16.76 37.59
CA LYS A 612 32.69 -16.45 37.27
C LYS A 612 32.76 -15.08 36.63
N THR A 613 33.89 -14.40 36.77
CA THR A 613 34.08 -13.05 36.23
C THR A 613 35.17 -13.03 35.16
N HIS A 614 35.05 -12.10 34.22
CA HIS A 614 36.12 -11.72 33.32
C HIS A 614 36.93 -10.60 33.97
N ILE A 615 38.20 -10.84 34.22
CA ILE A 615 39.08 -9.96 34.98
C ILE A 615 40.14 -9.39 34.05
N GLU A 616 40.44 -8.10 34.21
CA GLU A 616 41.52 -7.43 33.48
C GLU A 616 42.83 -8.24 33.52
N ASN A 617 43.47 -8.36 32.35
CA ASN A 617 44.75 -9.06 32.13
C ASN A 617 44.77 -10.57 32.47
N ILE A 618 43.66 -11.14 32.92
CA ILE A 618 43.51 -12.57 33.23
C ILE A 618 42.52 -13.22 32.25
N GLY A 619 41.43 -12.53 31.93
CA GLY A 619 40.32 -13.07 31.16
C GLY A 619 39.26 -13.69 32.06
N TRP A 620 38.46 -14.61 31.51
CA TRP A 620 37.52 -15.40 32.29
C TRP A 620 38.25 -16.29 33.29
N GLU A 621 37.77 -16.35 34.54
CA GLU A 621 38.27 -17.35 35.49
C GLU A 621 38.03 -18.78 34.98
N ASP A 622 39.04 -19.65 35.12
CA ASP A 622 38.98 -21.06 34.68
C ASP A 622 37.95 -21.90 35.45
N ALA A 623 37.66 -21.50 36.70
CA ALA A 623 36.74 -22.21 37.59
C ALA A 623 35.58 -21.32 38.03
N TRP A 624 34.38 -21.89 38.03
CA TRP A 624 33.21 -21.26 38.63
C TRP A 624 33.34 -21.22 40.16
N LYS A 625 32.97 -20.08 40.74
CA LYS A 625 32.81 -19.89 42.18
C LYS A 625 31.38 -20.17 42.56
N ALA A 626 31.13 -20.60 43.79
CA ALA A 626 29.79 -20.95 44.22
C ALA A 626 29.45 -20.38 45.60
N ASN A 627 28.17 -20.09 45.81
CA ASN A 627 27.55 -19.96 47.14
C ASN A 627 28.32 -19.10 48.16
N GLY A 628 28.72 -17.90 47.75
CA GLY A 628 29.39 -16.91 48.61
C GLY A 628 30.91 -16.89 48.49
N ASP A 629 31.50 -17.78 47.70
CA ASP A 629 32.94 -17.73 47.38
C ASP A 629 33.28 -16.51 46.52
N MET A 630 34.41 -15.87 46.80
CA MET A 630 34.83 -14.71 46.03
C MET A 630 35.19 -15.07 44.58
N SER A 631 34.58 -14.38 43.62
CA SER A 631 35.01 -14.29 42.21
C SER A 631 35.65 -12.92 41.96
N GLY A 632 36.75 -12.87 41.22
CA GLY A 632 37.57 -11.65 41.03
C GLY A 632 38.92 -11.70 41.76
N THR A 633 39.53 -10.53 41.98
CA THR A 633 40.83 -10.42 42.68
C THR A 633 40.75 -9.52 43.89
N LYS A 634 41.49 -9.86 44.95
CA LYS A 634 41.59 -9.05 46.16
C LYS A 634 42.98 -8.44 46.26
N GLY A 635 43.04 -7.11 46.34
CA GLY A 635 44.29 -6.38 46.58
C GLY A 635 45.25 -6.30 45.38
N GLN A 636 44.83 -6.76 44.20
CA GLN A 636 45.62 -6.70 42.96
C GLN A 636 45.27 -5.49 42.08
N GLY A 637 44.16 -4.81 42.36
CA GLY A 637 43.77 -3.61 41.63
C GLY A 637 43.20 -3.84 40.23
N LEU A 638 42.81 -5.08 39.89
CA LEU A 638 42.29 -5.45 38.57
C LEU A 638 40.77 -5.28 38.53
N ARG A 639 40.25 -4.71 37.43
CA ARG A 639 38.80 -4.54 37.23
C ARG A 639 38.12 -5.84 36.79
N LEU A 640 36.85 -5.98 37.17
CA LEU A 640 35.92 -6.87 36.49
C LEU A 640 35.40 -6.18 35.21
N GLU A 641 35.24 -6.95 34.13
CA GLU A 641 34.74 -6.47 32.84
C GLU A 641 33.44 -7.16 32.42
N ALA A 642 33.22 -8.40 32.87
CA ALA A 642 32.01 -9.18 32.60
C ALA A 642 31.79 -10.26 33.67
N ILE A 643 30.59 -10.86 33.68
CA ILE A 643 30.20 -11.91 34.61
C ILE A 643 29.23 -12.90 33.95
N ASP A 644 29.37 -14.18 34.29
CA ASP A 644 28.39 -15.23 34.01
C ASP A 644 27.84 -15.75 35.35
N ILE A 645 26.54 -16.04 35.43
CA ILE A 645 25.87 -16.58 36.63
C ILE A 645 24.83 -17.61 36.20
N LYS A 646 24.86 -18.79 36.83
CA LYS A 646 23.88 -19.85 36.60
C LYS A 646 23.45 -20.49 37.91
N LEU A 647 22.26 -21.07 37.92
CA LEU A 647 21.75 -21.86 39.04
C LEU A 647 22.24 -23.31 38.93
N THR A 648 22.45 -23.94 40.09
CA THR A 648 22.79 -25.36 40.25
C THR A 648 21.91 -25.98 41.34
N GLY A 649 22.01 -27.28 41.58
CA GLY A 649 21.16 -27.99 42.55
C GLY A 649 19.96 -28.68 41.91
N ALA A 650 19.23 -29.48 42.70
CA ALA A 650 18.13 -30.31 42.19
C ALA A 650 16.92 -29.50 41.74
N ASP A 651 16.77 -28.26 42.23
CA ASP A 651 15.67 -27.37 41.88
C ASP A 651 16.04 -26.34 40.77
N ALA A 652 17.23 -26.41 40.18
CA ALA A 652 17.73 -25.41 39.24
C ALA A 652 16.87 -25.24 37.97
N ASP A 653 16.17 -26.29 37.55
CA ASP A 653 15.25 -26.28 36.41
C ASP A 653 13.89 -25.62 36.72
N LYS A 654 13.61 -25.34 38.00
CA LYS A 654 12.40 -24.65 38.48
C LYS A 654 12.56 -23.14 38.61
N PHE A 655 13.75 -22.61 38.38
CA PHE A 655 14.04 -21.18 38.51
C PHE A 655 14.85 -20.64 37.34
N ASP A 656 14.79 -19.32 37.16
CA ASP A 656 15.65 -18.55 36.27
C ASP A 656 16.44 -17.50 37.09
N VAL A 657 17.73 -17.34 36.80
CA VAL A 657 18.54 -16.22 37.32
C VAL A 657 18.76 -15.19 36.21
N TYR A 658 18.41 -13.94 36.51
CA TYR A 658 18.70 -12.80 35.65
C TYR A 658 19.67 -11.85 36.33
N TYR A 659 20.61 -11.31 35.57
CA TYR A 659 21.58 -10.34 36.06
C TYR A 659 21.95 -9.33 35.00
N ARG A 660 22.21 -8.09 35.43
CA ARG A 660 22.65 -6.99 34.56
C ARG A 660 23.70 -6.16 35.27
N VAL A 661 24.56 -5.52 34.49
CA VAL A 661 25.69 -4.75 34.99
C VAL A 661 25.69 -3.33 34.44
N HIS A 662 26.23 -2.41 35.24
CA HIS A 662 26.58 -1.06 34.82
C HIS A 662 28.06 -1.03 34.42
N ALA A 663 28.35 -0.80 33.14
CA ALA A 663 29.70 -0.76 32.60
C ALA A 663 30.10 0.67 32.25
N GLN A 664 31.38 0.99 32.43
CA GLN A 664 31.96 2.27 32.02
C GLN A 664 31.64 2.56 30.54
N ASN A 665 31.27 3.81 30.25
CA ASN A 665 30.91 4.32 28.92
C ASN A 665 29.68 3.68 28.26
N SER A 666 29.16 2.56 28.77
CA SER A 666 27.97 1.88 28.24
C SER A 666 26.74 2.05 29.13
N GLY A 667 26.90 2.52 30.37
CA GLY A 667 25.80 2.63 31.32
C GLY A 667 25.29 1.26 31.74
N TRP A 668 23.98 1.16 32.03
CA TRP A 668 23.37 -0.13 32.30
C TRP A 668 23.09 -0.92 31.01
N LEU A 669 23.54 -2.17 30.99
CA LEU A 669 23.24 -3.16 29.95
C LEU A 669 21.91 -3.87 30.24
N ASN A 670 21.38 -4.61 29.26
CA ASN A 670 20.17 -5.42 29.42
C ASN A 670 20.40 -6.63 30.35
N TRP A 671 19.33 -7.36 30.69
CA TRP A 671 19.40 -8.58 31.50
C TRP A 671 19.99 -9.76 30.72
N ALA A 672 21.04 -10.37 31.26
CA ALA A 672 21.47 -11.72 30.89
C ALA A 672 20.73 -12.77 31.71
N LYS A 673 20.68 -14.01 31.22
CA LYS A 673 19.91 -15.11 31.81
C LYS A 673 20.74 -16.39 31.89
N ASN A 674 20.66 -17.12 33.01
CA ASN A 674 21.10 -18.53 33.15
C ASN A 674 22.44 -18.92 32.49
N GLY A 675 23.51 -18.18 32.77
CA GLY A 675 24.85 -18.46 32.28
C GLY A 675 25.25 -17.67 31.04
N ASP A 676 24.33 -16.91 30.43
CA ASP A 676 24.66 -15.96 29.36
C ASP A 676 25.53 -14.82 29.89
N SER A 677 26.51 -14.34 29.12
CA SER A 677 27.38 -13.29 29.64
C SER A 677 26.67 -11.96 29.86
N ALA A 678 27.14 -11.19 30.85
CA ALA A 678 26.78 -9.79 31.08
C ALA A 678 28.03 -8.92 31.21
N GLY A 679 28.10 -7.79 30.49
CA GLY A 679 29.23 -6.86 30.55
C GLY A 679 29.89 -6.54 29.22
N THR A 680 31.15 -6.12 29.27
CA THR A 680 31.90 -5.53 28.15
C THR A 680 33.29 -6.16 28.00
N ALA A 681 33.36 -7.49 27.86
CA ALA A 681 34.64 -8.20 27.79
C ALA A 681 35.48 -7.72 26.60
N GLY A 682 36.79 -7.57 26.79
CA GLY A 682 37.74 -7.17 25.73
C GLY A 682 37.78 -5.68 25.39
N PHE A 683 36.85 -4.86 25.90
CA PHE A 683 36.88 -3.40 25.72
C PHE A 683 37.73 -2.65 26.74
N GLY A 684 38.15 -3.32 27.83
CA GLY A 684 38.83 -2.66 28.92
C GLY A 684 37.93 -1.79 29.80
N TYR A 685 36.61 -1.92 29.68
CA TYR A 685 35.66 -1.14 30.47
C TYR A 685 35.35 -1.83 31.80
N ARG A 686 35.47 -1.07 32.89
CA ARG A 686 35.18 -1.57 34.24
C ARG A 686 33.68 -1.75 34.44
N LEU A 687 33.29 -2.80 35.14
CA LEU A 687 32.00 -2.85 35.81
C LEU A 687 32.02 -1.91 37.02
N GLU A 688 30.93 -1.18 37.23
CA GLU A 688 30.75 -0.28 38.38
C GLU A 688 29.67 -0.81 39.33
N GLY A 689 28.64 -1.48 38.81
CA GLY A 689 27.53 -2.01 39.61
C GLY A 689 26.82 -3.20 38.96
N ILE A 690 26.05 -3.94 39.76
CA ILE A 690 25.32 -5.14 39.34
C ILE A 690 23.96 -5.23 40.04
N LYS A 691 22.97 -5.78 39.32
CA LYS A 691 21.68 -6.23 39.86
C LYS A 691 21.49 -7.71 39.49
N ILE A 692 21.04 -8.53 40.44
CA ILE A 692 20.74 -9.95 40.28
C ILE A 692 19.34 -10.23 40.85
N VAL A 693 18.54 -11.01 40.14
CA VAL A 693 17.24 -11.53 40.59
C VAL A 693 17.15 -13.02 40.28
N VAL A 694 16.53 -13.78 41.19
CA VAL A 694 16.13 -15.16 40.95
C VAL A 694 14.62 -15.22 41.01
N VAL A 695 14.00 -15.79 39.99
CA VAL A 695 12.55 -15.88 39.82
C VAL A 695 12.16 -17.31 39.43
N PRO A 696 10.92 -17.74 39.68
CA PRO A 696 10.40 -19.00 39.13
C PRO A 696 10.63 -19.12 37.62
N LYS A 697 10.78 -20.36 37.14
CA LYS A 697 11.07 -20.65 35.73
C LYS A 697 10.00 -20.03 34.82
N GLY A 698 10.44 -19.28 33.80
CA GLY A 698 9.54 -18.68 32.83
C GLY A 698 9.01 -17.30 33.21
N GLU A 699 9.27 -16.81 34.42
CA GLU A 699 9.00 -15.41 34.77
C GLU A 699 10.01 -14.44 34.13
N THR A 700 9.57 -13.19 33.95
CA THR A 700 10.37 -12.12 33.36
C THR A 700 11.10 -11.31 34.45
N PRO A 701 12.31 -10.78 34.18
CA PRO A 701 12.99 -9.92 35.14
C PRO A 701 12.29 -8.55 35.25
N PRO A 702 12.60 -7.74 36.28
CA PRO A 702 12.07 -6.38 36.42
C PRO A 702 12.33 -5.51 35.17
N ALA A 703 11.35 -4.67 34.82
CA ALA A 703 11.47 -3.73 33.71
C ALA A 703 12.71 -2.83 33.84
N VAL A 704 13.36 -2.54 32.71
CA VAL A 704 14.57 -1.71 32.65
C VAL A 704 14.23 -0.24 32.45
N GLU A 705 15.08 0.64 32.96
CA GLU A 705 14.92 2.10 32.85
C GLU A 705 15.19 2.59 31.41
N ALA A 706 14.48 3.64 30.97
CA ALA A 706 14.68 4.24 29.64
C ALA A 706 16.12 4.71 29.43
N GLY A 707 16.71 4.37 28.27
CA GLY A 707 18.13 4.60 27.98
C GLY A 707 19.07 3.46 28.38
N THR A 708 18.54 2.32 28.85
CA THR A 708 19.26 1.05 28.96
C THR A 708 19.71 0.57 27.58
N ASN A 709 20.92 0.01 27.47
CA ASN A 709 21.37 -0.64 26.24
C ASN A 709 20.60 -1.94 25.97
N ASP A 710 20.18 -2.19 24.73
CA ASP A 710 19.40 -3.38 24.36
C ASP A 710 20.18 -4.70 24.53
N LEU A 711 21.52 -4.65 24.52
CA LEU A 711 22.39 -5.80 24.69
C LEU A 711 22.76 -6.02 26.17
N ALA A 712 22.75 -7.29 26.59
CA ALA A 712 23.25 -7.68 27.92
C ALA A 712 24.78 -7.84 27.96
N PHE A 713 25.39 -8.14 26.81
CA PHE A 713 26.83 -8.36 26.66
C PHE A 713 27.36 -7.78 25.36
N ILE A 714 28.51 -7.14 25.43
CA ILE A 714 29.23 -6.57 24.30
C ILE A 714 30.65 -7.12 24.36
N ASN A 715 31.13 -7.78 23.31
CA ASN A 715 32.46 -8.35 23.28
C ASN A 715 33.31 -7.74 22.16
N ASN A 716 34.60 -7.50 22.42
CA ASN A 716 35.56 -7.00 21.43
C ASN A 716 36.58 -8.09 21.02
N ASN A 717 36.08 -9.30 20.75
CA ASN A 717 36.88 -10.40 20.20
C ASN A 717 36.63 -10.59 18.71
#